data_AF-A0AAQ4E8A4-F1
#
_entry.id   AF-A0AAQ4E8A4-F1
#
_cell.length_a   1.000
_cell.length_b   1.000
_cell.length_c   1.000
_cell.angle_alpha   90.00
_cell.angle_beta   90.00
_cell.angle_gamma   90.00
#
_symmetry.space_group_name_H-M   'P 1'
#
loop_
_entity.id
_entity.type
_entity.pdbx_description
1 polymer ?
#
loop_
_entity_poly.entity_id
_entity_poly.type
_entity_poly.pdbx_seq_one_letter_code
_entity_poly.pdbx_strand_id
1 'polypeptide(L)'
;MPNVVSYIYAKDSFDLAAQAELEEFTTKFGYSSSLFNMTNLGRPFQHVPDLSLNSSFLEVLEKINNNVRLNNLMNLLEGEIEDGISVVRKNLEDCFYCNSKRKLDFPMELFQAPFYTHGLPRSLNYGGFGTAFAHQLLHDFHTEGKCRYHGGTPCDIFDSCSFTECNKRAECFYDLYWQTTELARQNYYKPNFPEFTRRRIDANIADSSGLKVAFQAYMKVLEEECENVDTRLYGLEGLSGIQLFYIGRAMTLCSSFNEEGLLELMTSNMEGPNVYRVNVTMQNDEGFAQAFNCSKKSPMYKEENESRESVRSSGLSRLAAFGSRNFGKVCSSSPPALTGARMRILYLFLLVVFLADLAIAQRGGGDFEFAEGRGAGRGRGRGRGRGRGRGRGGGRGGGRGRGRGGGNKEPCQTADGQPGICRGLGHCVFQFNDVQDIARSLCGQKGNRVCCPLSTPPAARQSAVRRPPKGTTTIVLSLPDITPEDLDIAGRASLSIVRGIDQAERALLNDGIFSKDKRSTASQHAAFFGFKLDVQSLGRDGLIGLEATKELARRFNLDSLQGRDGLQRFNIQNTVIADACPKIPRCPSTKFRSPDGLCNNLENREWGKSLTAFERLLPPSYADGLSTPRVAVDGGPLPNARTVSVTLMPDADVPNPIHTLMLMQFAQFIDHDLTLTGGTRFSNGSAITCCAPELIANPSRRHFACMQIDLSPQDRFYGQFQQGCMEFVRSVAAPRPKCNFGPREQLNQLTAYLDGSAIYGSTEDEARALRSFTDGRLASTFFSDNEMLPQQPEGVQACIGDSVCFRGGDARVNEQVGLTAMHTLWMREHNRVAAELLRLNPGWKDEILYQEARRIVAAEFQHITYNEYLPILLGRDLMKEFDLLLTPSGYSGSYDPQLNAGIVNVFATASYRYGHSLVQGNIDLINEDGSVHKRLPLATQFFNPAELVQPDNLDRFYRGLISQPSQSYDGFMSEQLTNHLFEPPGFGFGADLAAFNVQRGRDHGIPSYNDWREFCGMSRITDFSQLADVMSPQAAQSFAQVYKHPDDIDLFAAGVNERPIAGGTLGPTFACSIGEQFRRLKNGDRFWYENGGLESSLNEVQIEEIRKASLARLLCDNSNLKFVQPLVMIRESSWNPKVDCDGEDIQHVDLDNWQNEPVWT
;
A
#
# COMPACT_ATOMS: atom_id res chain seq x y z
N MET A 1 22.70 -46.90 22.91
CA MET A 1 21.72 -47.77 22.23
C MET A 1 21.63 -49.19 22.83
N PRO A 2 22.72 -49.97 23.03
CA PRO A 2 22.60 -51.37 23.50
C PRO A 2 21.94 -51.52 24.88
N ASN A 3 22.20 -50.60 25.81
CA ASN A 3 21.69 -50.71 27.19
C ASN A 3 20.23 -50.26 27.39
N VAL A 4 19.63 -49.56 26.42
CA VAL A 4 18.21 -49.13 26.49
C VAL A 4 17.29 -50.23 25.96
N VAL A 5 17.75 -50.94 24.93
CA VAL A 5 17.14 -52.18 24.43
C VAL A 5 17.03 -53.18 25.59
N SER A 6 18.12 -53.44 26.32
CA SER A 6 18.11 -54.39 27.45
C SER A 6 17.16 -54.04 28.60
N TYR A 7 16.80 -52.76 28.80
CA TYR A 7 15.90 -52.34 29.87
C TYR A 7 14.41 -52.60 29.54
N ILE A 8 14.06 -52.59 28.25
CA ILE A 8 12.68 -52.79 27.77
C ILE A 8 12.34 -54.30 27.65
N TYR A 9 13.31 -55.16 27.31
CA TYR A 9 13.08 -56.60 27.11
C TYR A 9 13.14 -57.46 28.39
N ALA A 10 13.35 -56.86 29.57
CA ALA A 10 13.53 -57.60 30.80
C ALA A 10 12.23 -58.08 31.47
N LYS A 11 11.03 -57.79 30.91
CA LYS A 11 9.78 -58.03 31.65
C LYS A 11 8.72 -58.93 31.06
N ASP A 12 8.67 -59.25 29.77
CA ASP A 12 7.67 -60.22 29.28
C ASP A 12 8.14 -60.99 28.04
N SER A 13 7.73 -62.26 27.97
CA SER A 13 8.10 -63.25 26.97
C SER A 13 7.58 -62.89 25.57
N PHE A 14 8.44 -62.32 24.72
CA PHE A 14 8.10 -62.00 23.34
C PHE A 14 8.56 -63.08 22.35
N ASP A 15 7.73 -63.26 21.33
CA ASP A 15 7.87 -64.20 20.22
C ASP A 15 9.07 -63.85 19.32
N LEU A 16 9.99 -64.82 19.15
CA LEU A 16 11.27 -64.67 18.44
C LEU A 16 11.11 -64.23 16.97
N ALA A 17 9.98 -64.53 16.33
CA ALA A 17 9.73 -64.16 14.93
C ALA A 17 9.56 -62.64 14.73
N ALA A 18 8.94 -61.97 15.69
CA ALA A 18 8.73 -60.51 15.64
C ALA A 18 9.97 -59.71 16.02
N GLN A 19 10.79 -60.31 16.88
CA GLN A 19 12.09 -59.78 17.23
C GLN A 19 13.00 -59.79 15.99
N ALA A 20 12.97 -60.87 15.20
CA ALA A 20 13.71 -60.95 13.93
C ALA A 20 13.24 -59.93 12.87
N GLU A 21 11.94 -59.65 12.77
CA GLU A 21 11.40 -58.72 11.76
C GLU A 21 11.65 -57.24 12.09
N LEU A 22 11.64 -56.87 13.38
CA LEU A 22 11.96 -55.51 13.85
C LEU A 22 13.47 -55.26 13.99
N GLU A 23 14.27 -56.29 14.28
CA GLU A 23 15.74 -56.19 14.22
C GLU A 23 16.26 -55.92 12.80
N GLU A 24 15.45 -56.21 11.77
CA GLU A 24 15.78 -55.92 10.37
C GLU A 24 15.44 -54.48 9.93
N PHE A 25 14.63 -53.72 10.69
CA PHE A 25 14.37 -52.31 10.40
C PHE A 25 15.51 -51.42 10.92
N THR A 26 16.32 -50.89 10.02
CA THR A 26 17.30 -49.86 10.39
C THR A 26 16.65 -48.49 10.46
N THR A 27 16.48 -47.95 11.67
CA THR A 27 16.08 -46.55 11.89
C THR A 27 17.32 -45.66 11.85
N LYS A 28 17.36 -44.69 10.92
CA LYS A 28 18.42 -43.68 10.90
C LYS A 28 17.86 -42.33 11.36
N PHE A 29 18.21 -41.96 12.59
CA PHE A 29 18.10 -40.59 13.09
C PHE A 29 19.43 -39.91 12.85
N GLY A 30 19.46 -38.97 11.90
CA GLY A 30 20.67 -38.23 11.60
C GLY A 30 20.78 -37.91 10.13
N TYR A 31 21.69 -37.01 9.83
CA TYR A 31 22.07 -36.73 8.46
C TYR A 31 22.73 -37.98 7.87
N SER A 32 22.29 -38.40 6.67
CA SER A 32 22.94 -39.49 5.93
C SER A 32 24.45 -39.27 5.89
N SER A 33 25.28 -40.32 6.02
CA SER A 33 26.74 -40.18 5.91
C SER A 33 27.17 -39.61 4.55
N SER A 34 26.31 -39.70 3.53
CA SER A 34 26.46 -39.03 2.24
C SER A 34 26.42 -37.50 2.34
N LEU A 35 25.72 -36.92 3.32
CA LEU A 35 25.73 -35.48 3.66
C LEU A 35 27.06 -35.04 4.33
N PHE A 36 27.99 -35.96 4.60
CA PHE A 36 29.34 -35.60 5.06
C PHE A 36 30.42 -36.02 4.06
N ASN A 37 30.05 -36.68 2.97
CA ASN A 37 30.94 -36.98 1.86
C ASN A 37 30.85 -35.84 0.85
N MET A 38 31.80 -34.90 0.90
CA MET A 38 31.82 -33.71 0.03
C MET A 38 31.85 -34.06 -1.46
N THR A 39 32.39 -35.22 -1.85
CA THR A 39 32.35 -35.70 -3.23
C THR A 39 30.93 -36.07 -3.63
N ASN A 40 30.18 -36.73 -2.76
CA ASN A 40 28.78 -37.04 -3.01
C ASN A 40 27.96 -35.75 -2.96
N LEU A 41 28.07 -34.93 -1.92
CA LEU A 41 27.37 -33.64 -1.77
C LEU A 41 27.61 -32.65 -2.91
N GLY A 42 28.82 -32.64 -3.48
CA GLY A 42 29.17 -31.79 -4.61
C GLY A 42 28.68 -32.32 -5.95
N ARG A 43 28.37 -33.62 -6.08
CA ARG A 43 27.98 -34.25 -7.34
C ARG A 43 26.71 -33.66 -7.96
N PRO A 44 25.60 -33.42 -7.22
CA PRO A 44 24.42 -32.77 -7.77
C PRO A 44 24.69 -31.35 -8.19
N PHE A 45 25.81 -30.75 -7.77
CA PHE A 45 26.23 -29.40 -8.12
C PHE A 45 27.49 -29.41 -8.99
N GLN A 46 27.91 -30.55 -9.55
CA GLN A 46 29.17 -30.67 -10.30
C GLN A 46 29.21 -29.81 -11.58
N HIS A 47 28.04 -29.40 -12.07
CA HIS A 47 27.90 -28.50 -13.21
C HIS A 47 27.57 -27.06 -12.78
N VAL A 48 27.48 -26.79 -11.48
CA VAL A 48 27.46 -25.42 -10.95
C VAL A 48 28.88 -24.88 -11.06
N PRO A 49 29.14 -23.83 -11.86
CA PRO A 49 30.46 -23.21 -11.94
C PRO A 49 30.80 -22.55 -10.60
N ASP A 50 32.10 -22.34 -10.32
CA ASP A 50 32.55 -21.68 -9.08
C ASP A 50 31.78 -20.37 -8.85
N LEU A 51 31.01 -20.35 -7.77
CA LEU A 51 30.18 -19.23 -7.38
C LEU A 51 31.01 -18.28 -6.50
N SER A 52 31.04 -17.01 -6.89
CA SER A 52 31.64 -15.95 -6.07
C SER A 52 30.71 -15.58 -4.92
N LEU A 53 31.26 -15.11 -3.80
CA LEU A 53 30.48 -14.47 -2.72
C LEU A 53 29.69 -13.24 -3.20
N ASN A 54 29.98 -12.73 -4.40
CA ASN A 54 29.29 -11.61 -5.04
C ASN A 54 28.22 -12.05 -6.06
N SER A 55 27.95 -13.35 -6.24
CA SER A 55 26.87 -13.81 -7.13
C SER A 55 25.50 -13.52 -6.51
N SER A 56 24.61 -12.89 -7.27
CA SER A 56 23.27 -12.55 -6.79
C SER A 56 22.43 -13.82 -6.55
N PHE A 57 21.43 -13.76 -5.66
CA PHE A 57 20.56 -14.93 -5.41
C PHE A 57 19.92 -15.46 -6.70
N LEU A 58 19.59 -14.58 -7.66
CA LEU A 58 19.03 -14.98 -8.95
C LEU A 58 20.06 -15.69 -9.84
N GLU A 59 21.31 -15.23 -9.83
CA GLU A 59 22.41 -15.86 -10.55
C GLU A 59 22.75 -17.24 -9.94
N VAL A 60 22.70 -17.34 -8.62
CA VAL A 60 22.80 -18.61 -7.89
C VAL A 60 21.62 -19.52 -8.24
N LEU A 61 20.39 -19.00 -8.25
CA LEU A 61 19.18 -19.76 -8.59
C LEU A 61 19.18 -20.23 -10.06
N GLU A 62 19.61 -19.38 -10.98
CA GLU A 62 19.73 -19.68 -12.41
C GLU A 62 20.82 -20.75 -12.64
N LYS A 63 22.00 -20.60 -12.02
CA LYS A 63 23.09 -21.58 -12.11
C LYS A 63 22.70 -22.91 -11.47
N ILE A 64 21.98 -22.89 -10.34
CA ILE A 64 21.41 -24.10 -9.72
C ILE A 64 20.35 -24.74 -10.63
N ASN A 65 19.42 -23.96 -11.20
CA ASN A 65 18.37 -24.45 -12.10
C ASN A 65 18.94 -25.03 -13.40
N ASN A 66 19.97 -24.38 -13.96
CA ASN A 66 20.67 -24.88 -15.15
C ASN A 66 21.43 -26.17 -14.84
N ASN A 67 22.07 -26.26 -13.68
CA ASN A 67 22.68 -27.50 -13.20
C ASN A 67 21.63 -28.62 -12.99
N VAL A 68 20.45 -28.32 -12.45
CA VAL A 68 19.35 -29.31 -12.33
C VAL A 68 18.88 -29.78 -13.71
N ARG A 69 18.73 -28.87 -14.68
CA ARG A 69 18.38 -29.20 -16.07
C ARG A 69 19.44 -30.08 -16.72
N LEU A 70 20.73 -29.75 -16.55
CA LEU A 70 21.86 -30.52 -17.08
C LEU A 70 21.93 -31.92 -16.47
N ASN A 71 21.80 -32.06 -15.15
CA ASN A 71 21.77 -33.36 -14.48
C ASN A 71 20.59 -34.21 -14.96
N ASN A 72 19.40 -33.63 -15.10
CA ASN A 72 18.24 -34.33 -15.64
C ASN A 72 18.46 -34.79 -17.10
N LEU A 73 19.14 -33.98 -17.92
CA LEU A 73 19.50 -34.35 -19.30
C LEU A 73 20.54 -35.48 -19.35
N MET A 74 21.56 -35.43 -18.48
CA MET A 74 22.60 -36.45 -18.40
C MET A 74 22.05 -37.79 -17.89
N ASN A 75 21.15 -37.75 -16.92
CA ASN A 75 20.45 -38.94 -16.42
C ASN A 75 19.55 -39.60 -17.48
N LEU A 76 19.05 -38.84 -18.45
CA LEU A 76 18.32 -39.38 -19.62
C LEU A 76 19.24 -40.01 -20.68
N LEU A 77 20.54 -39.69 -20.67
CA LEU A 77 21.52 -40.15 -21.66
C LEU A 77 22.35 -41.36 -21.19
N GLU A 78 22.70 -41.43 -19.91
CA GLU A 78 23.65 -42.43 -19.37
C GLU A 78 22.97 -43.59 -18.60
N GLY A 79 21.63 -43.52 -18.42
CA GLY A 79 20.88 -44.42 -17.55
C GLY A 79 21.05 -44.07 -16.07
N GLU A 80 20.08 -44.43 -15.21
CA GLU A 80 20.10 -44.07 -13.79
C GLU A 80 21.39 -44.52 -13.10
N ILE A 81 22.25 -43.55 -12.77
CA ILE A 81 23.35 -43.76 -11.86
C ILE A 81 22.75 -43.62 -10.45
N GLU A 82 22.82 -44.67 -9.63
CA GLU A 82 22.40 -44.61 -8.22
C GLU A 82 23.20 -43.48 -7.53
N ASP A 83 22.58 -42.31 -7.40
CA ASP A 83 23.12 -41.19 -6.67
C ASP A 83 23.13 -41.57 -5.19
N GLY A 84 24.30 -41.96 -4.70
CA GLY A 84 24.57 -42.32 -3.30
C GLY A 84 24.36 -41.19 -2.29
N ILE A 85 23.53 -40.19 -2.60
CA ILE A 85 23.02 -39.17 -1.69
C ILE A 85 21.53 -39.44 -1.48
N SER A 86 21.23 -40.19 -0.43
CA SER A 86 19.90 -40.13 0.18
C SER A 86 19.80 -38.77 0.92
N VAL A 87 19.52 -37.70 0.18
CA VAL A 87 18.79 -36.57 0.77
C VAL A 87 17.36 -37.06 0.80
N VAL A 88 16.80 -37.27 1.99
CA VAL A 88 15.35 -37.42 2.12
C VAL A 88 14.75 -36.16 1.49
N ARG A 89 14.20 -36.26 0.28
CA ARG A 89 13.68 -35.11 -0.47
C ARG A 89 12.67 -34.40 0.44
N LYS A 90 12.66 -33.07 0.38
CA LYS A 90 11.86 -32.17 1.23
C LYS A 90 10.33 -32.24 0.97
N ASN A 91 9.89 -33.25 0.24
CA ASN A 91 8.49 -33.56 0.09
C ASN A 91 8.26 -34.86 0.87
N LEU A 92 7.18 -34.96 1.63
CA LEU A 92 6.59 -36.26 2.01
C LEU A 92 6.10 -37.04 0.75
N GLU A 93 6.72 -36.82 -0.41
CA GLU A 93 6.45 -37.50 -1.65
C GLU A 93 7.14 -38.85 -1.62
N ASP A 94 6.29 -39.87 -1.56
CA ASP A 94 6.53 -41.16 -2.18
C ASP A 94 7.75 -41.93 -1.69
N CYS A 95 7.46 -42.82 -0.75
CA CYS A 95 8.09 -44.12 -0.60
C CYS A 95 7.76 -45.04 -1.81
N PHE A 96 7.74 -44.52 -3.05
CA PHE A 96 7.62 -45.35 -4.28
C PHE A 96 8.85 -46.26 -4.44
N TYR A 97 9.99 -45.89 -3.83
CA TYR A 97 11.27 -46.62 -3.84
C TYR A 97 11.65 -47.26 -2.50
N CYS A 98 10.69 -47.50 -1.60
CA CYS A 98 10.92 -48.38 -0.44
C CYS A 98 10.88 -49.87 -0.81
N ASN A 99 10.81 -50.16 -2.11
CA ASN A 99 11.07 -51.48 -2.67
C ASN A 99 12.56 -51.84 -2.47
N SER A 100 12.89 -52.42 -1.30
CA SER A 100 13.87 -53.50 -1.07
C SER A 100 14.72 -53.41 0.21
N LYS A 101 14.69 -52.33 1.00
CA LYS A 101 15.74 -52.10 2.04
C LYS A 101 15.34 -52.04 3.53
N ARG A 102 14.08 -52.30 3.93
CA ARG A 102 13.65 -52.36 5.35
C ARG A 102 14.22 -51.21 6.21
N LYS A 103 13.99 -49.97 5.79
CA LYS A 103 14.66 -48.78 6.35
C LYS A 103 13.66 -47.63 6.52
N LEU A 104 13.64 -47.03 7.72
CA LEU A 104 12.85 -45.83 8.05
C LEU A 104 13.82 -44.65 8.23
N ASP A 105 13.76 -43.69 7.32
CA ASP A 105 14.61 -42.50 7.34
C ASP A 105 13.81 -41.27 7.79
N PHE A 106 14.15 -40.70 8.95
CA PHE A 106 13.52 -39.47 9.45
C PHE A 106 14.48 -38.28 9.33
N PRO A 107 14.13 -37.24 8.56
CA PRO A 107 14.93 -36.03 8.49
C PRO A 107 15.00 -35.37 9.87
N MET A 108 16.21 -34.92 10.26
CA MET A 108 16.44 -34.27 11.55
C MET A 108 15.62 -32.96 11.68
N GLU A 109 15.23 -32.40 10.53
CA GLU A 109 14.40 -31.22 10.36
C GLU A 109 12.97 -31.39 10.91
N LEU A 110 12.50 -32.61 11.17
CA LEU A 110 11.21 -32.85 11.84
C LEU A 110 11.30 -32.71 13.38
N PHE A 111 12.52 -32.60 13.93
CA PHE A 111 12.78 -32.37 15.36
C PHE A 111 12.89 -30.88 15.73
N GLN A 112 12.31 -29.99 14.92
CA GLN A 112 12.23 -28.55 15.15
C GLN A 112 10.79 -28.03 14.97
N ALA A 113 10.51 -26.83 15.48
CA ALA A 113 9.21 -26.19 15.29
C ALA A 113 8.88 -26.05 13.80
N PRO A 114 7.62 -26.28 13.36
CA PRO A 114 6.42 -26.52 14.16
C PRO A 114 6.13 -28.00 14.49
N PHE A 115 6.96 -28.95 14.03
CA PHE A 115 6.68 -30.39 14.20
C PHE A 115 7.01 -30.88 15.61
N TYR A 116 8.17 -30.50 16.14
CA TYR A 116 8.60 -30.91 17.47
C TYR A 116 9.39 -29.79 18.14
N THR A 117 9.17 -29.54 19.42
CA THR A 117 10.02 -28.64 20.19
C THR A 117 10.15 -29.16 21.61
N HIS A 118 11.40 -29.30 22.06
CA HIS A 118 11.69 -29.73 23.41
C HIS A 118 11.13 -28.71 24.43
N GLY A 119 10.49 -29.21 25.48
CA GLY A 119 9.86 -28.38 26.51
C GLY A 119 8.44 -27.87 26.18
N LEU A 120 7.90 -28.14 24.98
CA LEU A 120 6.46 -27.93 24.71
C LEU A 120 5.60 -29.06 25.29
N PRO A 121 4.31 -28.81 25.58
CA PRO A 121 3.35 -29.85 25.92
C PRO A 121 3.41 -31.06 24.98
N ARG A 122 3.30 -32.26 25.57
CA ARG A 122 3.31 -33.52 24.80
C ARG A 122 2.19 -33.53 23.77
N SER A 123 1.04 -32.96 24.09
CA SER A 123 -0.06 -32.76 23.14
C SER A 123 0.39 -32.13 21.82
N LEU A 124 1.15 -31.03 21.85
CA LEU A 124 1.63 -30.36 20.65
C LEU A 124 2.66 -31.20 19.87
N ASN A 125 3.60 -31.86 20.56
CA ASN A 125 4.63 -32.69 19.93
C ASN A 125 4.03 -33.97 19.30
N TYR A 126 3.05 -34.60 19.95
CA TYR A 126 2.32 -35.73 19.37
C TYR A 126 1.39 -35.29 18.24
N GLY A 127 0.78 -34.11 18.35
CA GLY A 127 -0.05 -33.52 17.30
C GLY A 127 0.75 -33.15 16.04
N GLY A 128 1.94 -32.56 16.21
CA GLY A 128 2.82 -32.19 15.11
C GLY A 128 3.63 -33.38 14.58
N PHE A 129 4.74 -33.68 15.23
CA PHE A 129 5.67 -34.73 14.84
C PHE A 129 5.04 -36.12 14.87
N GLY A 130 4.25 -36.42 15.91
CA GLY A 130 3.63 -37.73 16.03
C GLY A 130 2.72 -38.06 14.84
N THR A 131 1.89 -37.13 14.39
CA THR A 131 1.04 -37.35 13.22
C THR A 131 1.83 -37.46 11.92
N ALA A 132 2.93 -36.70 11.77
CA ALA A 132 3.83 -36.80 10.62
C ALA A 132 4.57 -38.14 10.57
N PHE A 133 5.02 -38.63 11.72
CA PHE A 133 5.66 -39.95 11.85
C PHE A 133 4.68 -41.08 11.50
N ALA A 134 3.47 -41.04 12.06
CA ALA A 134 2.45 -42.05 11.78
C ALA A 134 2.02 -42.03 10.30
N HIS A 135 1.91 -40.84 9.70
CA HIS A 135 1.65 -40.70 8.26
C HIS A 135 2.72 -41.42 7.42
N GLN A 136 4.01 -41.23 7.73
CA GLN A 136 5.10 -41.87 6.99
C GLN A 136 5.09 -43.40 7.13
N LEU A 137 4.83 -43.91 8.34
CA LEU A 137 4.72 -45.34 8.57
C LEU A 137 3.61 -45.99 7.72
N LEU A 138 2.52 -45.26 7.45
CA LEU A 138 1.33 -45.79 6.81
C LEU A 138 1.39 -45.84 5.27
N HIS A 139 2.37 -45.17 4.66
CA HIS A 139 2.63 -45.23 3.21
C HIS A 139 3.03 -46.62 2.74
N ASP A 140 3.73 -47.42 3.56
CA ASP A 140 4.20 -48.76 3.19
C ASP A 140 3.05 -49.79 2.95
N PHE A 141 1.83 -49.46 3.36
CA PHE A 141 0.70 -50.39 3.35
C PHE A 141 -0.27 -50.21 2.17
N HIS A 142 -0.16 -49.13 1.40
CA HIS A 142 -1.03 -48.84 0.25
C HIS A 142 -0.25 -48.39 -0.98
N THR A 143 -0.81 -48.64 -2.16
CA THR A 143 -0.31 -48.09 -3.43
C THR A 143 -1.44 -47.91 -4.40
N GLU A 144 -1.60 -46.68 -4.87
CA GLU A 144 -2.66 -46.26 -5.78
C GLU A 144 -4.05 -46.66 -5.25
N GLY A 145 -4.24 -46.60 -3.92
CA GLY A 145 -5.49 -46.97 -3.26
C GLY A 145 -5.74 -48.48 -3.17
N LYS A 146 -4.73 -49.31 -3.41
CA LYS A 146 -4.78 -50.76 -3.20
C LYS A 146 -3.84 -51.18 -2.09
N CYS A 147 -4.28 -52.13 -1.27
CA CYS A 147 -3.45 -52.63 -0.17
C CYS A 147 -2.30 -53.51 -0.70
N ARG A 148 -1.08 -53.36 -0.15
CA ARG A 148 0.12 -54.14 -0.53
C ARG A 148 0.25 -55.44 0.26
N TYR A 149 0.98 -56.43 -0.29
CA TYR A 149 1.36 -57.69 0.37
C TYR A 149 2.85 -57.63 0.73
N HIS A 150 3.21 -57.73 2.00
CA HIS A 150 4.61 -57.88 2.44
C HIS A 150 4.68 -58.98 3.50
N GLY A 151 5.23 -60.15 3.14
CA GLY A 151 5.66 -61.19 4.09
C GLY A 151 4.60 -61.92 4.93
N GLY A 152 3.38 -61.39 5.02
CA GLY A 152 2.23 -61.94 5.76
C GLY A 152 0.90 -61.39 5.22
N THR A 153 -0.21 -61.90 5.74
CA THR A 153 -1.56 -61.47 5.33
C THR A 153 -1.85 -60.02 5.75
N PRO A 154 -2.74 -59.28 5.05
CA PRO A 154 -3.12 -57.87 5.36
C PRO A 154 -3.69 -57.58 6.76
N CYS A 155 -3.72 -58.59 7.62
CA CYS A 155 -4.40 -58.63 8.90
C CYS A 155 -3.77 -57.74 9.98
N ASP A 156 -2.53 -57.32 9.83
CA ASP A 156 -1.78 -56.72 10.95
C ASP A 156 -2.18 -55.27 11.26
N ILE A 157 -2.87 -54.57 10.34
CA ILE A 157 -3.24 -53.15 10.50
C ILE A 157 -4.74 -52.89 10.40
N PHE A 158 -5.48 -53.64 9.59
CA PHE A 158 -6.93 -53.47 9.43
C PHE A 158 -7.68 -54.75 9.86
N ASP A 159 -8.82 -54.59 10.54
CA ASP A 159 -9.62 -55.61 11.26
C ASP A 159 -9.89 -56.89 10.48
N SER A 160 -9.88 -56.80 9.16
CA SER A 160 -10.32 -57.86 8.27
C SER A 160 -9.18 -58.31 7.37
N CYS A 161 -8.88 -59.61 7.41
CA CYS A 161 -7.91 -60.30 6.55
C CYS A 161 -8.30 -60.38 5.05
N SER A 162 -9.18 -59.49 4.59
CA SER A 162 -9.71 -59.51 3.23
C SER A 162 -9.19 -58.29 2.47
N PHE A 163 -8.34 -58.53 1.46
CA PHE A 163 -7.95 -57.51 0.48
C PHE A 163 -9.16 -56.77 -0.10
N THR A 164 -10.28 -57.49 -0.27
CA THR A 164 -11.54 -56.94 -0.74
C THR A 164 -12.09 -55.87 0.21
N GLU A 165 -11.98 -56.08 1.53
CA GLU A 165 -12.49 -55.13 2.52
C GLU A 165 -11.55 -53.93 2.70
N CYS A 166 -10.24 -54.17 2.65
CA CYS A 166 -9.23 -53.11 2.66
C CYS A 166 -9.36 -52.17 1.44
N ASN A 167 -9.50 -52.73 0.24
CA ASN A 167 -9.72 -51.95 -0.99
C ASN A 167 -11.08 -51.22 -0.98
N LYS A 168 -12.13 -51.80 -0.39
CA LYS A 168 -13.42 -51.09 -0.20
C LYS A 168 -13.27 -49.86 0.69
N ARG A 169 -12.47 -49.94 1.75
CA ARG A 169 -12.20 -48.79 2.63
C ARG A 169 -11.39 -47.72 1.90
N ALA A 170 -10.41 -48.10 1.09
CA ALA A 170 -9.68 -47.16 0.24
C ALA A 170 -10.62 -46.45 -0.75
N GLU A 171 -11.52 -47.17 -1.42
CA GLU A 171 -12.53 -46.56 -2.30
C GLU A 171 -13.50 -45.63 -1.54
N CYS A 172 -13.80 -45.87 -0.26
CA CYS A 172 -14.54 -44.90 0.57
C CYS A 172 -13.77 -43.57 0.69
N PHE A 173 -12.47 -43.61 0.97
CA PHE A 173 -11.63 -42.41 1.04
C PHE A 173 -11.57 -41.67 -0.30
N TYR A 174 -11.58 -42.40 -1.43
CA TYR A 174 -11.71 -41.78 -2.76
C TYR A 174 -13.00 -40.97 -2.85
N ASP A 175 -14.14 -41.61 -2.55
CA ASP A 175 -15.46 -40.98 -2.62
C ASP A 175 -15.59 -39.79 -1.66
N LEU A 176 -15.03 -39.91 -0.45
CA LEU A 176 -15.03 -38.85 0.56
C LEU A 176 -14.32 -37.59 0.07
N TYR A 177 -13.07 -37.74 -0.39
CA TYR A 177 -12.26 -36.62 -0.86
C TYR A 177 -12.75 -36.07 -2.20
N TRP A 178 -13.29 -36.94 -3.06
CA TRP A 178 -13.96 -36.57 -4.30
C TRP A 178 -15.14 -35.62 -4.05
N GLN A 179 -16.02 -35.94 -3.11
CA GLN A 179 -17.19 -35.11 -2.78
C GLN A 179 -16.81 -33.79 -2.08
N THR A 180 -15.76 -33.77 -1.26
CA THR A 180 -15.35 -32.54 -0.56
C THR A 180 -14.65 -31.52 -1.44
N THR A 181 -14.14 -31.93 -2.61
CA THR A 181 -13.45 -31.04 -3.57
C THR A 181 -14.38 -30.51 -4.67
N GLU A 182 -15.70 -30.78 -4.58
CA GLU A 182 -16.74 -30.37 -5.52
C GLU A 182 -16.76 -28.84 -5.78
N LEU A 183 -16.39 -28.02 -4.78
CA LEU A 183 -16.27 -26.56 -4.91
C LEU A 183 -15.13 -26.13 -5.83
N ALA A 184 -13.99 -26.82 -5.78
CA ALA A 184 -12.87 -26.60 -6.71
C ALA A 184 -13.23 -27.11 -8.13
N ARG A 185 -14.09 -28.13 -8.21
CA ARG A 185 -14.60 -28.71 -9.46
C ARG A 185 -15.56 -27.77 -10.21
N GLN A 186 -16.35 -26.96 -9.50
CA GLN A 186 -17.36 -26.07 -10.10
C GLN A 186 -16.77 -24.77 -10.67
N ASN A 187 -15.65 -24.28 -10.12
CA ASN A 187 -15.00 -23.06 -10.61
C ASN A 187 -13.96 -23.31 -11.72
N TYR A 188 -13.43 -24.53 -11.86
CA TYR A 188 -12.36 -24.83 -12.82
C TYR A 188 -12.66 -26.12 -13.61
N TYR A 189 -13.51 -26.00 -14.63
CA TYR A 189 -13.78 -27.09 -15.58
C TYR A 189 -12.49 -27.56 -16.27
N LYS A 190 -12.01 -28.79 -15.97
CA LYS A 190 -11.19 -29.58 -16.90
C LYS A 190 -11.63 -31.07 -16.91
N PRO A 191 -11.54 -31.79 -18.04
CA PRO A 191 -12.10 -33.13 -18.20
C PRO A 191 -11.46 -34.26 -17.37
N ASN A 192 -10.32 -34.03 -16.69
CA ASN A 192 -9.49 -35.10 -16.09
C ASN A 192 -9.46 -35.12 -14.54
N PHE A 193 -10.38 -34.43 -13.88
CA PHE A 193 -10.43 -34.37 -12.41
C PHE A 193 -10.59 -35.73 -11.66
N PRO A 194 -11.25 -36.78 -12.21
CA PRO A 194 -11.31 -38.10 -11.55
C PRO A 194 -9.93 -38.75 -11.32
N GLU A 195 -8.97 -38.48 -12.21
CA GLU A 195 -7.60 -39.01 -12.09
C GLU A 195 -6.81 -38.28 -11.00
N PHE A 196 -7.11 -36.99 -10.77
CA PHE A 196 -6.49 -36.16 -9.74
C PHE A 196 -6.73 -36.68 -8.32
N THR A 197 -7.97 -37.03 -7.96
CA THR A 197 -8.29 -37.55 -6.61
C THR A 197 -7.70 -38.95 -6.39
N ARG A 198 -7.61 -39.75 -7.45
CA ARG A 198 -7.11 -41.13 -7.37
C ARG A 198 -5.60 -41.21 -7.14
N ARG A 199 -4.83 -40.28 -7.71
CA ARG A 199 -3.36 -40.22 -7.53
C ARG A 199 -2.91 -39.84 -6.11
N ARG A 200 -3.79 -39.27 -5.27
CA ARG A 200 -3.44 -38.73 -3.93
C ARG A 200 -4.02 -39.54 -2.77
N ILE A 201 -4.65 -40.67 -3.08
CA ILE A 201 -5.44 -41.42 -2.12
C ILE A 201 -4.62 -42.02 -0.98
N ASP A 202 -3.39 -42.44 -1.27
CA ASP A 202 -2.50 -43.04 -0.28
C ASP A 202 -2.12 -41.99 0.79
N ALA A 203 -1.81 -40.76 0.39
CA ALA A 203 -1.54 -39.64 1.31
C ALA A 203 -2.77 -39.27 2.17
N ASN A 204 -3.98 -39.27 1.58
CA ASN A 204 -5.23 -38.97 2.29
C ASN A 204 -5.58 -40.05 3.34
N ILE A 205 -5.32 -41.32 3.01
CA ILE A 205 -5.46 -42.47 3.93
C ILE A 205 -4.43 -42.36 5.05
N ALA A 206 -3.18 -42.03 4.72
CA ALA A 206 -2.09 -41.85 5.67
C ALA A 206 -2.30 -40.67 6.63
N ASP A 207 -2.85 -39.55 6.16
CA ASP A 207 -3.22 -38.41 7.02
C ASP A 207 -4.29 -38.81 8.04
N SER A 208 -5.37 -39.44 7.56
CA SER A 208 -6.52 -39.80 8.40
C SER A 208 -6.20 -40.91 9.39
N SER A 209 -5.46 -41.92 8.94
CA SER A 209 -5.07 -43.06 9.78
C SER A 209 -3.91 -42.69 10.70
N GLY A 210 -2.98 -41.85 10.24
CA GLY A 210 -1.84 -41.38 11.01
C GLY A 210 -2.24 -40.46 12.16
N LEU A 211 -3.23 -39.57 11.94
CA LEU A 211 -3.81 -38.77 13.02
C LEU A 211 -4.34 -39.65 14.17
N LYS A 212 -5.07 -40.72 13.83
CA LYS A 212 -5.68 -41.63 14.80
C LYS A 212 -4.64 -42.45 15.57
N VAL A 213 -3.61 -42.96 14.88
CA VAL A 213 -2.50 -43.69 15.51
C VAL A 213 -1.73 -42.78 16.48
N ALA A 214 -1.40 -41.56 16.05
CA ALA A 214 -0.72 -40.59 16.91
C ALA A 214 -1.57 -40.17 18.11
N PHE A 215 -2.89 -40.02 17.93
CA PHE A 215 -3.82 -39.70 19.01
C PHE A 215 -3.90 -40.84 20.04
N GLN A 216 -4.00 -42.10 19.59
CA GLN A 216 -3.97 -43.26 20.48
C GLN A 216 -2.65 -43.37 21.25
N ALA A 217 -1.52 -43.09 20.59
CA ALA A 217 -0.22 -43.05 21.25
C ALA A 217 -0.18 -41.97 22.34
N TYR A 218 -0.66 -40.76 22.03
CA TYR A 218 -0.76 -39.67 22.99
C TYR A 218 -1.65 -40.03 24.18
N MET A 219 -2.84 -40.61 23.95
CA MET A 219 -3.74 -41.01 25.04
C MET A 219 -3.11 -42.09 25.94
N LYS A 220 -2.38 -43.05 25.37
CA LYS A 220 -1.66 -44.06 26.16
C LYS A 220 -0.54 -43.46 27.00
N VAL A 221 0.20 -42.49 26.47
CA VAL A 221 1.24 -41.75 27.21
C VAL A 221 0.63 -41.00 28.38
N LEU A 222 -0.52 -40.38 28.17
CA LEU A 222 -1.23 -39.71 29.24
C LEU A 222 -1.62 -40.70 30.34
N GLU A 223 -2.16 -41.85 29.96
CA GLU A 223 -2.60 -42.88 30.90
C GLU A 223 -1.43 -43.51 31.69
N GLU A 224 -0.36 -43.92 30.99
CA GLU A 224 0.72 -44.72 31.58
C GLU A 224 1.87 -43.90 32.18
N GLU A 225 2.20 -42.74 31.61
CA GLU A 225 3.35 -41.94 32.05
C GLU A 225 2.96 -40.65 32.79
N CYS A 226 1.75 -40.14 32.55
CA CYS A 226 1.36 -38.81 33.03
C CYS A 226 0.13 -38.81 33.96
N GLU A 227 -0.32 -39.97 34.44
CA GLU A 227 -1.49 -40.12 35.34
C GLU A 227 -2.76 -39.39 34.83
N ASN A 228 -2.97 -39.39 33.52
CA ASN A 228 -4.01 -38.64 32.79
C ASN A 228 -3.90 -37.10 32.86
N VAL A 229 -2.72 -36.55 33.19
CA VAL A 229 -2.44 -35.12 33.28
C VAL A 229 -1.52 -34.69 32.14
N ASP A 230 -1.92 -33.67 31.37
CA ASP A 230 -1.08 -33.05 30.34
C ASP A 230 -0.67 -31.63 30.73
N THR A 231 0.52 -31.22 30.33
CA THR A 231 1.06 -29.88 30.61
C THR A 231 0.31 -28.85 29.77
N ARG A 232 -0.10 -27.72 30.36
CA ARG A 232 -0.79 -26.63 29.63
C ARG A 232 0.21 -25.56 29.25
N LEU A 233 0.08 -25.04 28.02
CA LEU A 233 0.90 -23.91 27.57
C LEU A 233 0.43 -22.63 28.27
N TYR A 234 1.37 -21.82 28.76
CA TYR A 234 1.05 -20.54 29.40
C TYR A 234 0.29 -19.62 28.44
N GLY A 235 -0.85 -19.08 28.88
CA GLY A 235 -1.77 -18.28 28.06
C GLY A 235 -2.78 -19.09 27.22
N LEU A 236 -2.69 -20.42 27.22
CA LEU A 236 -3.65 -21.34 26.58
C LEU A 236 -4.22 -22.37 27.58
N GLU A 237 -4.23 -22.05 28.87
CA GLU A 237 -4.71 -22.95 29.94
C GLU A 237 -6.19 -23.30 29.80
N GLY A 238 -6.95 -22.49 29.06
CA GLY A 238 -8.35 -22.74 28.71
C GLY A 238 -8.55 -23.83 27.64
N LEU A 239 -7.48 -24.33 27.02
CA LEU A 239 -7.53 -25.43 26.06
C LEU A 239 -7.07 -26.74 26.70
N SER A 240 -7.80 -27.83 26.43
CA SER A 240 -7.40 -29.16 26.88
C SER A 240 -6.20 -29.68 26.08
N GLY A 241 -5.46 -30.64 26.63
CA GLY A 241 -4.34 -31.28 25.92
C GLY A 241 -4.80 -31.97 24.64
N ILE A 242 -6.02 -32.51 24.64
CA ILE A 242 -6.65 -33.09 23.44
C ILE A 242 -6.89 -32.00 22.39
N GLN A 243 -7.36 -30.80 22.78
CA GLN A 243 -7.52 -29.68 21.84
C GLN A 243 -6.17 -29.20 21.29
N LEU A 244 -5.14 -29.13 22.14
CA LEU A 244 -3.78 -28.77 21.74
C LEU A 244 -3.16 -29.80 20.78
N PHE A 245 -3.48 -31.09 20.91
CA PHE A 245 -3.05 -32.12 19.96
C PHE A 245 -3.55 -31.84 18.53
N TYR A 246 -4.85 -31.58 18.38
CA TYR A 246 -5.41 -31.27 17.07
C TYR A 246 -4.91 -29.93 16.51
N ILE A 247 -4.67 -28.94 17.37
CA ILE A 247 -4.04 -27.66 16.98
C ILE A 247 -2.60 -27.89 16.51
N GLY A 248 -1.82 -28.73 17.20
CA GLY A 248 -0.45 -29.09 16.81
C GLY A 248 -0.40 -29.69 15.41
N ARG A 249 -1.33 -30.59 15.09
CA ARG A 249 -1.49 -31.11 13.71
C ARG A 249 -1.77 -30.00 12.71
N ALA A 250 -2.75 -29.14 12.98
CA ALA A 250 -3.13 -28.07 12.05
C ALA A 250 -1.97 -27.08 11.78
N MET A 251 -1.17 -26.77 12.82
CA MET A 251 -0.03 -25.87 12.71
C MET A 251 1.06 -26.37 11.74
N THR A 252 1.30 -27.69 11.67
CA THR A 252 2.28 -28.26 10.74
C THR A 252 1.92 -28.13 9.26
N LEU A 253 0.64 -27.88 8.95
CA LEU A 253 0.11 -27.77 7.61
C LEU A 253 -0.57 -26.40 7.36
N CYS A 254 -0.24 -25.39 8.19
CA CYS A 254 -0.76 -24.05 8.02
C CYS A 254 -0.16 -23.41 6.75
N SER A 255 -1.01 -23.07 5.78
CA SER A 255 -0.59 -22.49 4.51
C SER A 255 -1.71 -21.65 3.91
N SER A 256 -1.35 -20.60 3.17
CA SER A 256 -2.27 -19.78 2.38
C SER A 256 -1.91 -19.89 0.92
N PHE A 257 -2.89 -20.12 0.06
CA PHE A 257 -2.74 -20.19 -1.40
C PHE A 257 -3.67 -19.17 -2.04
N ASN A 258 -3.17 -18.42 -3.03
CA ASN A 258 -4.05 -17.70 -3.96
C ASN A 258 -4.65 -18.70 -4.97
N GLU A 259 -5.61 -18.26 -5.79
CA GLU A 259 -6.33 -19.16 -6.71
C GLU A 259 -5.40 -19.88 -7.70
N GLU A 260 -4.39 -19.18 -8.24
CA GLU A 260 -3.43 -19.75 -9.19
C GLU A 260 -2.47 -20.75 -8.52
N GLY A 261 -1.96 -20.44 -7.32
CA GLY A 261 -1.13 -21.36 -6.55
C GLY A 261 -1.91 -22.58 -6.05
N LEU A 262 -3.20 -22.42 -5.75
CA LEU A 262 -4.10 -23.55 -5.48
C LEU A 262 -4.27 -24.41 -6.74
N LEU A 263 -4.43 -23.80 -7.93
CA LEU A 263 -4.55 -24.51 -9.20
C LEU A 263 -3.25 -25.24 -9.60
N GLU A 264 -2.10 -24.62 -9.40
CA GLU A 264 -0.78 -25.23 -9.61
C GLU A 264 -0.59 -26.42 -8.66
N LEU A 265 -0.88 -26.25 -7.36
CA LEU A 265 -0.83 -27.33 -6.37
C LEU A 265 -1.82 -28.46 -6.71
N MET A 266 -2.96 -28.11 -7.28
CA MET A 266 -3.98 -29.06 -7.77
C MET A 266 -3.63 -29.69 -9.12
N THR A 267 -2.52 -29.34 -9.77
CA THR A 267 -2.14 -29.95 -11.07
C THR A 267 -0.76 -30.59 -11.08
N SER A 268 0.11 -30.26 -10.11
CA SER A 268 1.52 -30.68 -10.07
C SER A 268 1.92 -31.63 -8.93
N ASN A 269 1.21 -31.61 -7.79
CA ASN A 269 1.64 -32.31 -6.56
C ASN A 269 1.03 -33.75 -6.42
N MET A 270 1.58 -34.62 -5.58
CA MET A 270 0.97 -35.89 -5.18
C MET A 270 0.20 -35.79 -3.85
N GLU A 271 0.38 -34.71 -3.09
CA GLU A 271 -0.36 -34.43 -1.85
C GLU A 271 -1.43 -33.35 -2.08
N GLY A 272 -2.62 -33.51 -1.49
CA GLY A 272 -3.74 -32.55 -1.61
C GLY A 272 -3.43 -31.18 -0.99
N PRO A 273 -4.18 -30.11 -1.33
CA PRO A 273 -4.04 -28.83 -0.64
C PRO A 273 -4.20 -28.99 0.88
N ASN A 274 -3.28 -28.39 1.64
CA ASN A 274 -3.16 -28.59 3.08
C ASN A 274 -4.46 -28.33 3.87
N VAL A 275 -5.28 -27.37 3.42
CA VAL A 275 -6.58 -27.07 4.04
C VAL A 275 -7.51 -28.29 4.05
N TYR A 276 -7.47 -29.12 3.00
CA TYR A 276 -8.27 -30.34 2.94
C TYR A 276 -7.64 -31.47 3.74
N ARG A 277 -6.30 -31.58 3.73
CA ARG A 277 -5.53 -32.55 4.55
C ARG A 277 -5.68 -32.33 6.05
N VAL A 278 -6.06 -31.13 6.47
CA VAL A 278 -6.43 -30.83 7.86
C VAL A 278 -7.94 -31.01 8.04
N ASN A 279 -8.76 -30.26 7.32
CA ASN A 279 -10.19 -30.20 7.62
C ASN A 279 -10.92 -31.52 7.38
N VAL A 280 -10.62 -32.25 6.29
CA VAL A 280 -11.30 -33.52 5.99
C VAL A 280 -10.90 -34.59 6.99
N THR A 281 -9.62 -34.63 7.36
CA THR A 281 -9.08 -35.54 8.39
C THR A 281 -9.71 -35.29 9.76
N MET A 282 -9.83 -34.02 10.19
CA MET A 282 -10.49 -33.68 11.45
C MET A 282 -12.00 -33.92 11.44
N GLN A 283 -12.68 -33.65 10.32
CA GLN A 283 -14.10 -33.95 10.14
C GLN A 283 -14.41 -35.45 10.21
N ASN A 284 -13.45 -36.28 9.81
CA ASN A 284 -13.58 -37.74 9.81
C ASN A 284 -13.15 -38.38 11.14
N ASP A 285 -12.73 -37.58 12.13
CA ASP A 285 -12.30 -38.03 13.45
C ASP A 285 -13.29 -37.58 14.54
N GLU A 286 -13.94 -38.54 15.19
CA GLU A 286 -14.94 -38.24 16.23
C GLU A 286 -14.32 -37.60 17.48
N GLY A 287 -13.05 -37.90 17.76
CA GLY A 287 -12.31 -37.29 18.88
C GLY A 287 -12.18 -35.78 18.71
N PHE A 288 -12.02 -35.29 17.47
CA PHE A 288 -12.00 -33.86 17.18
C PHE A 288 -13.35 -33.21 17.50
N ALA A 289 -14.44 -33.80 17.02
CA ALA A 289 -15.78 -33.28 17.26
C ALA A 289 -16.13 -33.24 18.76
N GLN A 290 -15.71 -34.26 19.53
CA GLN A 290 -15.86 -34.30 20.97
C GLN A 290 -14.99 -33.26 21.68
N ALA A 291 -13.71 -33.15 21.29
CA ALA A 291 -12.75 -32.22 21.90
C ALA A 291 -13.16 -30.75 21.76
N PHE A 292 -13.78 -30.39 20.64
CA PHE A 292 -14.25 -29.03 20.36
C PHE A 292 -15.77 -28.85 20.55
N ASN A 293 -16.46 -29.86 21.09
CA ASN A 293 -17.92 -29.86 21.29
C ASN A 293 -18.70 -29.39 20.05
N CYS A 294 -18.31 -29.91 18.88
CA CYS A 294 -18.87 -29.52 17.60
C CYS A 294 -20.36 -29.90 17.53
N SER A 295 -21.22 -28.91 17.28
CA SER A 295 -22.65 -29.19 17.08
C SER A 295 -22.87 -30.04 15.83
N LYS A 296 -23.96 -30.83 15.79
CA LYS A 296 -24.38 -31.58 14.59
C LYS A 296 -24.58 -30.71 13.33
N LYS A 297 -24.74 -29.40 13.50
CA LYS A 297 -24.88 -28.42 12.40
C LYS A 297 -23.55 -27.81 11.98
N SER A 298 -22.46 -28.13 12.68
CA SER A 298 -21.12 -27.62 12.39
C SER A 298 -20.60 -28.21 11.08
N PRO A 299 -19.94 -27.41 10.22
CA PRO A 299 -19.20 -27.94 9.07
C PRO A 299 -18.11 -28.96 9.46
N MET A 300 -17.66 -28.93 10.71
CA MET A 300 -16.64 -29.83 11.25
C MET A 300 -17.21 -31.10 11.92
N TYR A 301 -18.52 -31.36 11.81
CA TYR A 301 -19.19 -32.54 12.37
C TYR A 301 -19.75 -33.42 11.25
N LYS A 302 -19.50 -34.74 11.29
CA LYS A 302 -20.10 -35.74 10.39
C LYS A 302 -20.84 -36.83 11.18
N GLU A 303 -22.03 -37.23 10.72
CA GLU A 303 -22.82 -38.30 11.35
C GLU A 303 -22.38 -39.71 10.90
N GLU A 304 -22.22 -40.62 11.85
CA GLU A 304 -22.01 -42.06 11.62
C GLU A 304 -23.39 -42.74 11.37
N ASN A 305 -23.54 -43.54 10.31
CA ASN A 305 -24.75 -44.37 10.11
C ASN A 305 -24.43 -45.68 9.37
N GLU A 306 -24.93 -46.78 9.91
CA GLU A 306 -24.73 -48.16 9.48
C GLU A 306 -25.14 -48.43 8.02
N SER A 307 -24.31 -49.22 7.33
CA SER A 307 -24.55 -50.00 6.10
C SER A 307 -25.85 -49.77 5.30
N ARG A 308 -25.72 -49.30 4.04
CA ARG A 308 -26.55 -49.79 2.91
C ARG A 308 -25.97 -49.48 1.53
N GLU A 309 -26.08 -50.51 0.70
CA GLU A 309 -25.69 -50.68 -0.70
C GLU A 309 -26.51 -49.81 -1.67
N SER A 310 -25.85 -49.41 -2.77
CA SER A 310 -26.39 -49.02 -4.10
C SER A 310 -27.38 -47.84 -4.17
N VAL A 311 -27.14 -46.91 -5.11
CA VAL A 311 -28.06 -46.55 -6.21
C VAL A 311 -27.36 -45.56 -7.16
N ARG A 312 -27.33 -45.94 -8.44
CA ARG A 312 -27.00 -45.11 -9.61
C ARG A 312 -28.21 -44.26 -10.04
N SER A 313 -27.91 -43.18 -10.75
CA SER A 313 -28.73 -42.44 -11.73
C SER A 313 -29.92 -41.60 -11.23
N SER A 314 -29.85 -40.27 -11.46
CA SER A 314 -30.64 -39.55 -12.49
C SER A 314 -30.75 -38.04 -12.21
N GLY A 315 -30.72 -37.24 -13.29
CA GLY A 315 -31.60 -36.07 -13.44
C GLY A 315 -31.25 -34.75 -12.75
N LEU A 316 -30.81 -33.78 -13.56
CA LEU A 316 -30.92 -32.33 -13.34
C LEU A 316 -32.23 -31.90 -12.64
N SER A 317 -32.15 -31.12 -11.57
CA SER A 317 -32.86 -29.82 -11.41
C SER A 317 -32.76 -29.25 -9.98
N ARG A 318 -32.73 -27.90 -9.92
CA ARG A 318 -32.96 -26.98 -8.79
C ARG A 318 -31.76 -26.48 -7.97
N LEU A 319 -31.28 -25.32 -8.43
CA LEU A 319 -30.86 -24.18 -7.60
C LEU A 319 -32.02 -23.72 -6.70
N ALA A 320 -31.82 -23.76 -5.37
CA ALA A 320 -32.38 -22.84 -4.37
C ALA A 320 -31.94 -23.29 -2.95
N ALA A 321 -31.72 -22.31 -2.07
CA ALA A 321 -31.47 -22.38 -0.63
C ALA A 321 -30.03 -22.68 -0.15
N PHE A 322 -29.40 -21.60 0.35
CA PHE A 322 -28.35 -21.61 1.37
C PHE A 322 -28.85 -22.30 2.65
N GLY A 323 -27.97 -23.04 3.32
CA GLY A 323 -28.18 -23.58 4.66
C GLY A 323 -28.36 -25.10 4.68
N SER A 324 -27.39 -25.80 5.28
CA SER A 324 -27.35 -27.25 5.51
C SER A 324 -27.36 -28.14 4.25
N ARG A 325 -26.19 -28.58 3.82
CA ARG A 325 -26.06 -29.85 3.10
C ARG A 325 -25.03 -30.70 3.83
N ASN A 326 -25.48 -31.84 4.36
CA ASN A 326 -24.61 -32.87 4.92
C ASN A 326 -23.60 -33.28 3.86
N PHE A 327 -22.33 -32.98 4.11
CA PHE A 327 -21.22 -33.59 3.39
C PHE A 327 -21.24 -35.10 3.70
N GLY A 328 -20.96 -35.93 2.69
CA GLY A 328 -21.15 -37.38 2.74
C GLY A 328 -20.50 -38.12 3.92
N LYS A 329 -20.91 -39.40 4.03
CA LYS A 329 -20.65 -40.40 5.08
C LYS A 329 -19.20 -40.42 5.62
N VAL A 330 -19.02 -40.76 6.90
CA VAL A 330 -17.71 -41.03 7.53
C VAL A 330 -17.11 -42.30 6.92
N CYS A 331 -15.83 -42.25 6.53
CA CYS A 331 -15.09 -43.45 6.15
C CYS A 331 -14.38 -43.98 7.40
N SER A 332 -14.91 -45.05 8.00
CA SER A 332 -14.29 -45.62 9.20
C SER A 332 -12.91 -46.16 8.84
N SER A 333 -11.88 -45.50 9.40
CA SER A 333 -10.49 -45.95 9.33
C SER A 333 -10.15 -46.94 10.43
N SER A 334 -11.12 -47.36 11.26
CA SER A 334 -10.86 -48.10 12.50
C SER A 334 -9.93 -49.29 12.27
N PRO A 335 -8.78 -49.33 12.96
CA PRO A 335 -8.25 -50.55 13.57
C PRO A 335 -8.99 -50.78 14.92
N PRO A 336 -9.30 -52.02 15.34
CA PRO A 336 -9.97 -52.27 16.61
C PRO A 336 -8.98 -52.04 17.73
N ALA A 337 -9.47 -52.12 18.97
CA ALA A 337 -8.66 -52.18 20.17
C ALA A 337 -7.36 -53.00 19.94
N LEU A 338 -6.24 -52.42 20.36
CA LEU A 338 -4.88 -52.88 20.05
C LEU A 338 -4.65 -54.31 20.61
N THR A 339 -4.76 -55.36 19.79
CA THR A 339 -4.28 -56.71 20.13
C THR A 339 -2.79 -56.85 19.83
N GLY A 340 -2.11 -57.85 20.41
CA GLY A 340 -0.64 -57.88 20.65
C GLY A 340 0.34 -57.47 19.54
N ALA A 341 0.02 -57.64 18.25
CA ALA A 341 0.84 -57.10 17.15
C ALA A 341 0.80 -55.56 17.09
N ARG A 342 -0.32 -54.95 17.48
CA ARG A 342 -0.57 -53.50 17.46
C ARG A 342 0.09 -52.74 18.62
N MET A 343 0.40 -53.41 19.73
CA MET A 343 1.25 -52.80 20.77
C MET A 343 2.68 -52.53 20.25
N ARG A 344 3.17 -53.28 19.25
CA ARG A 344 4.54 -53.14 18.71
C ARG A 344 4.77 -51.81 18.01
N ILE A 345 3.83 -51.35 17.18
CA ILE A 345 3.90 -50.05 16.49
C ILE A 345 3.81 -48.90 17.50
N LEU A 346 2.95 -49.04 18.51
CA LEU A 346 2.77 -48.05 19.55
C LEU A 346 4.01 -47.91 20.43
N TYR A 347 4.66 -49.02 20.83
CA TYR A 347 5.91 -48.96 21.59
C TYR A 347 7.08 -48.43 20.76
N LEU A 348 7.13 -48.70 19.45
CA LEU A 348 8.10 -48.08 18.54
C LEU A 348 7.92 -46.55 18.52
N PHE A 349 6.67 -46.09 18.44
CA PHE A 349 6.31 -44.68 18.45
C PHE A 349 6.71 -43.98 19.77
N LEU A 350 6.44 -44.63 20.90
CA LEU A 350 6.85 -44.16 22.24
C LEU A 350 8.37 -44.09 22.38
N LEU A 351 9.08 -45.11 21.90
CA LEU A 351 10.55 -45.17 21.90
C LEU A 351 11.16 -44.02 21.08
N VAL A 352 10.61 -43.71 19.91
CA VAL A 352 11.14 -42.65 19.03
C VAL A 352 10.93 -41.26 19.61
N VAL A 353 9.76 -40.97 20.18
CA VAL A 353 9.51 -39.67 20.84
C VAL A 353 10.40 -39.52 22.09
N PHE A 354 10.61 -40.59 22.86
CA PHE A 354 11.53 -40.59 24.01
C PHE A 354 13.00 -40.43 23.58
N LEU A 355 13.42 -41.07 22.49
CA LEU A 355 14.76 -40.91 21.92
C LEU A 355 14.98 -39.51 21.34
N ALA A 356 13.95 -38.84 20.84
CA ALA A 356 14.00 -37.45 20.39
C ALA A 356 14.27 -36.49 21.56
N ASP A 357 13.56 -36.67 22.68
CA ASP A 357 13.79 -35.90 23.92
C ASP A 357 15.23 -36.10 24.45
N LEU A 358 15.72 -37.35 24.44
CA LEU A 358 17.10 -37.68 24.84
C LEU A 358 18.16 -37.11 23.89
N ALA A 359 17.93 -37.15 22.58
CA ALA A 359 18.88 -36.65 21.58
C ALA A 359 19.02 -35.12 21.62
N ILE A 360 17.94 -34.41 21.93
CA ILE A 360 17.95 -32.95 22.10
C ILE A 360 18.51 -32.55 23.48
N ALA A 361 18.16 -33.28 24.55
CA ALA A 361 18.72 -33.06 25.88
C ALA A 361 20.23 -33.30 25.94
N GLN A 362 20.77 -34.29 25.20
CA GLN A 362 22.22 -34.51 25.09
C GLN A 362 22.96 -33.44 24.27
N ARG A 363 22.25 -32.59 23.51
CA ARG A 363 22.81 -31.42 22.80
C ARG A 363 22.65 -30.11 23.59
N GLY A 364 22.07 -30.16 24.79
CA GLY A 364 21.99 -29.03 25.72
C GLY A 364 23.32 -28.81 26.45
N GLY A 365 24.18 -27.98 25.86
CA GLY A 365 25.44 -27.55 26.48
C GLY A 365 26.33 -26.78 25.50
N GLY A 366 25.82 -25.68 24.93
CA GLY A 366 26.58 -24.85 24.00
C GLY A 366 25.82 -23.61 23.58
N ASP A 367 25.71 -22.64 24.49
CA ASP A 367 25.41 -21.26 24.12
C ASP A 367 26.55 -20.74 23.24
N PHE A 368 26.26 -20.33 22.00
CA PHE A 368 27.20 -19.56 21.19
C PHE A 368 27.04 -18.05 21.53
N GLU A 369 27.62 -17.64 22.66
CA GLU A 369 27.89 -16.24 23.00
C GLU A 369 29.11 -15.72 22.20
N PHE A 370 28.98 -14.55 21.58
CA PHE A 370 30.13 -13.67 21.32
C PHE A 370 30.30 -12.75 22.54
N ALA A 371 31.38 -12.96 23.30
CA ALA A 371 31.67 -12.27 24.56
C ALA A 371 32.22 -10.84 24.35
N GLU A 372 31.55 -9.85 24.94
CA GLU A 372 32.10 -8.52 25.22
C GLU A 372 32.88 -8.52 26.55
N GLY A 373 34.14 -8.08 26.51
CA GLY A 373 34.97 -7.86 27.70
C GLY A 373 34.60 -6.58 28.44
N ARG A 374 34.19 -6.69 29.71
CA ARG A 374 34.04 -5.56 30.64
C ARG A 374 35.35 -5.28 31.40
N GLY A 375 35.87 -4.07 31.25
CA GLY A 375 36.83 -3.46 32.18
C GLY A 375 36.13 -2.49 33.13
N ALA A 376 36.35 -2.67 34.44
CA ALA A 376 35.75 -1.87 35.51
C ALA A 376 36.44 -0.51 35.71
N GLY A 377 35.65 0.53 36.04
CA GLY A 377 36.14 1.83 36.50
C GLY A 377 35.12 2.53 37.39
N ARG A 378 35.35 2.53 38.71
CA ARG A 378 34.58 3.26 39.73
C ARG A 378 34.88 4.77 39.65
N GLY A 379 33.84 5.60 39.75
CA GLY A 379 33.97 7.04 40.01
C GLY A 379 32.74 7.60 40.73
N ARG A 380 32.90 7.94 42.01
CA ARG A 380 31.91 8.60 42.87
C ARG A 380 31.82 10.09 42.51
N GLY A 381 30.61 10.67 42.53
CA GLY A 381 30.42 12.12 42.54
C GLY A 381 29.02 12.51 43.02
N ARG A 382 28.94 13.09 44.22
CA ARG A 382 27.73 13.61 44.87
C ARG A 382 27.34 14.98 44.27
N GLY A 383 26.03 15.27 44.21
CA GLY A 383 25.53 16.63 44.01
C GLY A 383 24.03 16.74 44.27
N ARG A 384 23.66 17.14 45.49
CA ARG A 384 22.28 17.48 45.91
C ARG A 384 21.89 18.87 45.40
N GLY A 385 20.64 19.04 44.98
CA GLY A 385 19.98 20.34 44.83
C GLY A 385 18.48 20.21 44.99
N ARG A 386 17.98 20.37 46.22
CA ARG A 386 16.55 20.52 46.54
C ARG A 386 16.17 21.99 46.40
N GLY A 387 15.05 22.28 45.75
CA GLY A 387 14.31 23.54 45.86
C GLY A 387 12.82 23.26 46.01
N ARG A 388 12.27 23.51 47.21
CA ARG A 388 10.84 23.53 47.53
C ARG A 388 10.43 24.98 47.83
N GLY A 389 9.20 25.36 47.45
CA GLY A 389 8.46 26.51 48.01
C GLY A 389 7.27 26.90 47.13
N ARG A 390 6.03 26.51 47.47
CA ARG A 390 4.96 27.32 48.13
C ARG A 390 4.56 28.54 47.25
N GLY A 391 3.33 28.76 46.79
CA GLY A 391 1.99 28.39 47.25
C GLY A 391 1.29 29.58 47.90
N ARG A 392 0.25 30.15 47.25
CA ARG A 392 -1.00 30.74 47.81
C ARG A 392 -1.63 31.81 46.91
N GLY A 393 -2.96 31.83 46.85
CA GLY A 393 -3.74 33.06 46.58
C GLY A 393 -5.03 32.83 45.79
N GLY A 394 -6.10 32.41 46.47
CA GLY A 394 -7.44 32.35 45.88
C GLY A 394 -8.16 33.71 45.89
N GLY A 395 -9.08 33.88 44.94
CA GLY A 395 -10.06 34.97 44.91
C GLY A 395 -11.34 34.48 44.26
N ARG A 396 -12.41 34.33 45.07
CA ARG A 396 -13.78 34.06 44.63
C ARG A 396 -14.43 35.39 44.25
N GLY A 397 -14.96 35.49 43.03
CA GLY A 397 -15.91 36.52 42.61
C GLY A 397 -17.07 35.84 41.88
N GLY A 398 -18.25 35.83 42.51
CA GLY A 398 -19.47 35.27 41.92
C GLY A 398 -20.18 36.30 41.05
N GLY A 399 -20.54 35.89 39.83
CA GLY A 399 -21.47 36.59 38.95
C GLY A 399 -22.38 35.56 38.28
N ARG A 400 -23.69 35.66 38.54
CA ARG A 400 -24.73 34.85 37.89
C ARG A 400 -24.94 35.36 36.46
N GLY A 401 -24.65 34.51 35.48
CA GLY A 401 -24.97 34.72 34.06
C GLY A 401 -25.54 33.43 33.47
N ARG A 402 -26.60 33.55 32.68
CA ARG A 402 -27.48 32.48 32.18
C ARG A 402 -26.74 31.47 31.28
N GLY A 403 -27.22 30.23 31.30
CA GLY A 403 -26.58 29.05 30.74
C GLY A 403 -26.17 29.17 29.26
N ARG A 404 -24.91 28.84 29.01
CA ARG A 404 -24.38 28.34 27.74
C ARG A 404 -23.89 26.91 28.00
N GLY A 405 -24.15 26.00 27.06
CA GLY A 405 -23.84 24.58 27.16
C GLY A 405 -22.35 24.30 27.33
N GLY A 406 -21.85 24.40 28.57
CA GLY A 406 -20.62 23.75 28.96
C GLY A 406 -20.92 22.26 29.12
N GLY A 407 -20.72 21.48 28.07
CA GLY A 407 -20.75 20.03 28.17
C GLY A 407 -19.87 19.60 29.35
N ASN A 408 -20.43 18.82 30.28
CA ASN A 408 -19.68 18.18 31.35
C ASN A 408 -18.44 17.54 30.71
N LYS A 409 -17.26 18.09 30.99
CA LYS A 409 -15.98 17.52 30.55
C LYS A 409 -15.80 16.23 31.35
N GLU A 410 -16.37 15.14 30.86
CA GLU A 410 -16.24 13.81 31.44
C GLU A 410 -14.75 13.42 31.40
N PRO A 411 -14.07 13.33 32.55
CA PRO A 411 -12.70 12.86 32.59
C PRO A 411 -12.66 11.39 32.18
N CYS A 412 -11.65 11.01 31.42
CA CYS A 412 -11.46 9.65 30.94
C CYS A 412 -9.98 9.30 30.93
N GLN A 413 -9.66 8.05 30.59
CA GLN A 413 -8.31 7.56 30.43
C GLN A 413 -8.18 6.88 29.06
N THR A 414 -7.12 7.20 28.31
CA THR A 414 -6.82 6.57 27.02
C THR A 414 -6.33 5.13 27.20
N ALA A 415 -6.26 4.38 26.10
CA ALA A 415 -5.82 2.97 26.11
C ALA A 415 -4.40 2.78 26.69
N ASP A 416 -3.52 3.76 26.49
CA ASP A 416 -2.14 3.79 27.03
C ASP A 416 -2.06 4.40 28.45
N GLY A 417 -3.19 4.71 29.07
CA GLY A 417 -3.27 5.15 30.46
C GLY A 417 -3.15 6.65 30.69
N GLN A 418 -3.20 7.49 29.65
CA GLN A 418 -3.09 8.95 29.79
C GLN A 418 -4.43 9.58 30.21
N PRO A 419 -4.43 10.60 31.08
CA PRO A 419 -5.64 11.33 31.42
C PRO A 419 -6.12 12.15 30.23
N GLY A 420 -7.43 12.13 30.00
CA GLY A 420 -8.06 12.82 28.88
C GLY A 420 -9.44 13.37 29.22
N ILE A 421 -10.06 14.00 28.22
CA ILE A 421 -11.45 14.46 28.25
C ILE A 421 -12.21 13.77 27.12
N CYS A 422 -13.39 13.25 27.44
CA CYS A 422 -14.24 12.60 26.46
C CYS A 422 -14.80 13.60 25.44
N ARG A 423 -14.53 13.40 24.15
CA ARG A 423 -14.95 14.26 23.02
C ARG A 423 -15.49 13.41 21.86
N GLY A 424 -16.08 14.05 20.85
CA GLY A 424 -16.45 13.38 19.59
C GLY A 424 -15.22 12.79 18.89
N LEU A 425 -15.41 11.69 18.15
CA LEU A 425 -14.34 10.91 17.51
C LEU A 425 -13.39 11.75 16.63
N GLY A 426 -13.94 12.73 15.91
CA GLY A 426 -13.16 13.60 15.02
C GLY A 426 -12.29 14.65 15.71
N HIS A 427 -12.43 14.89 17.02
CA HIS A 427 -11.89 16.12 17.63
C HIS A 427 -10.35 16.11 17.85
N CYS A 428 -9.73 14.94 18.00
CA CYS A 428 -8.32 14.84 18.41
C CYS A 428 -7.59 13.67 17.74
N VAL A 429 -7.97 13.35 16.51
CA VAL A 429 -7.44 12.21 15.74
C VAL A 429 -5.90 12.26 15.66
N PHE A 430 -5.32 13.45 15.46
CA PHE A 430 -3.87 13.67 15.43
C PHE A 430 -3.11 13.28 16.72
N GLN A 431 -3.78 13.07 17.84
CA GLN A 431 -3.14 12.73 19.13
C GLN A 431 -2.91 11.23 19.32
N PHE A 432 -3.49 10.37 18.50
CA PHE A 432 -3.40 8.91 18.60
C PHE A 432 -2.37 8.32 17.65
N ASN A 433 -1.79 7.17 17.99
CA ASN A 433 -0.72 6.57 17.20
C ASN A 433 -1.21 6.00 15.86
N ASP A 434 -2.40 5.42 15.87
CA ASP A 434 -3.06 4.82 14.71
C ASP A 434 -4.58 4.71 14.94
N VAL A 435 -5.31 4.24 13.94
CA VAL A 435 -6.76 4.06 13.98
C VAL A 435 -7.20 3.06 15.08
N GLN A 436 -6.39 2.04 15.38
CA GLN A 436 -6.71 1.06 16.41
C GLN A 436 -6.55 1.65 17.82
N ASP A 437 -5.63 2.60 17.99
CA ASP A 437 -5.43 3.34 19.23
C ASP A 437 -6.63 4.23 19.57
N ILE A 438 -7.26 4.83 18.54
CA ILE A 438 -8.55 5.54 18.67
C ILE A 438 -9.63 4.56 19.15
N ALA A 439 -9.77 3.43 18.45
CA ALA A 439 -10.77 2.40 18.76
C ALA A 439 -10.63 1.79 20.16
N ARG A 440 -9.42 1.78 20.72
CA ARG A 440 -9.16 1.32 22.10
C ARG A 440 -9.36 2.41 23.15
N SER A 441 -9.42 3.68 22.75
CA SER A 441 -9.52 4.84 23.65
C SER A 441 -10.93 5.42 23.73
N LEU A 442 -11.95 4.59 23.51
CA LEU A 442 -13.36 5.01 23.53
C LEU A 442 -13.83 5.40 24.94
N CYS A 443 -14.77 6.32 25.01
CA CYS A 443 -15.38 6.81 26.24
C CYS A 443 -16.87 7.12 26.05
N GLY A 444 -17.53 7.54 27.13
CA GLY A 444 -18.96 7.86 27.15
C GLY A 444 -19.85 6.62 27.22
N GLN A 445 -21.12 6.82 27.61
CA GLN A 445 -22.05 5.72 27.92
C GLN A 445 -22.35 4.78 26.74
N LYS A 446 -22.18 5.23 25.50
CA LYS A 446 -22.42 4.44 24.27
C LYS A 446 -21.15 4.01 23.55
N GLY A 447 -19.96 4.39 24.03
CA GLY A 447 -18.69 4.10 23.34
C GLY A 447 -18.54 4.75 21.96
N ASN A 448 -19.30 5.79 21.66
CA ASN A 448 -19.30 6.55 20.40
C ASN A 448 -18.42 7.81 20.45
N ARG A 449 -17.70 8.00 21.56
CA ARG A 449 -16.78 9.13 21.80
C ARG A 449 -15.38 8.61 22.05
N VAL A 450 -14.39 9.51 21.95
CA VAL A 450 -12.98 9.18 22.18
C VAL A 450 -12.40 10.02 23.32
N CYS A 451 -11.55 9.40 24.12
CA CYS A 451 -10.83 10.06 25.18
C CYS A 451 -9.65 10.86 24.63
N CYS A 452 -9.81 12.18 24.45
CA CYS A 452 -8.73 13.04 23.96
C CYS A 452 -7.69 13.31 25.07
N PRO A 453 -6.41 12.96 24.86
CA PRO A 453 -5.34 13.26 25.83
C PRO A 453 -5.25 14.75 26.17
N LEU A 454 -5.10 15.07 27.47
CA LEU A 454 -4.89 16.46 27.93
C LEU A 454 -3.57 17.07 27.42
N SER A 455 -2.60 16.22 27.15
CA SER A 455 -1.31 16.58 26.57
C SER A 455 -0.94 15.53 25.54
N THR A 456 -0.28 15.93 24.46
CA THR A 456 0.22 14.98 23.48
C THR A 456 1.23 14.03 24.15
N PRO A 457 0.98 12.70 24.18
CA PRO A 457 1.84 11.76 24.90
C PRO A 457 3.31 11.76 24.41
N PRO A 458 4.26 11.11 25.10
CA PRO A 458 5.55 10.78 24.50
C PRO A 458 5.36 9.91 23.24
N ALA A 459 6.32 9.95 22.30
CA ALA A 459 6.32 9.02 21.18
C ALA A 459 6.68 7.62 21.71
N ALA A 460 6.02 6.57 21.21
CA ALA A 460 6.23 5.21 21.71
C ALA A 460 7.54 4.61 21.19
N ARG A 461 8.04 5.05 20.02
CA ARG A 461 9.28 4.60 19.38
C ARG A 461 9.96 5.76 18.63
N GLN A 462 11.28 5.64 18.38
CA GLN A 462 11.96 6.52 17.42
C GLN A 462 11.70 6.02 16.00
N SER A 463 11.21 6.89 15.12
CA SER A 463 11.05 6.59 13.70
C SER A 463 12.43 6.33 13.05
N ALA A 464 12.48 5.37 12.13
CA ALA A 464 13.65 5.14 11.28
C ALA A 464 13.85 6.27 10.26
N VAL A 465 12.76 6.96 9.90
CA VAL A 465 12.78 8.15 9.04
C VAL A 465 13.04 9.37 9.91
N ARG A 466 13.99 10.19 9.49
CA ARG A 466 14.35 11.42 10.20
C ARG A 466 14.15 12.64 9.32
N ARG A 467 13.91 13.77 9.97
CA ARG A 467 13.95 15.05 9.27
C ARG A 467 15.36 15.29 8.70
N PRO A 468 15.47 15.64 7.42
CA PRO A 468 16.76 15.97 6.82
C PRO A 468 17.43 17.14 7.57
N PRO A 469 18.75 17.10 7.82
CA PRO A 469 19.44 18.18 8.48
C PRO A 469 19.37 19.48 7.66
N LYS A 470 19.27 20.64 8.35
CA LYS A 470 19.40 21.96 7.72
C LYS A 470 20.85 22.15 7.26
N GLY A 471 21.14 21.87 5.98
CA GLY A 471 22.45 22.18 5.42
C GLY A 471 22.60 21.78 3.96
N THR A 472 23.00 22.72 3.12
CA THR A 472 23.52 22.45 1.77
C THR A 472 25.04 22.46 1.83
N THR A 473 25.66 21.35 1.46
CA THR A 473 27.11 21.33 1.20
C THR A 473 27.38 22.23 -0.01
N THR A 474 28.02 23.38 0.20
CA THR A 474 28.38 24.28 -0.91
C THR A 474 29.57 23.67 -1.64
N ILE A 475 29.34 23.07 -2.80
CA ILE A 475 30.41 22.55 -3.65
C ILE A 475 31.06 23.74 -4.36
N VAL A 476 32.32 24.04 -4.03
CA VAL A 476 33.09 25.07 -4.75
C VAL A 476 33.57 24.45 -6.06
N LEU A 477 32.87 24.77 -7.15
CA LEU A 477 33.24 24.34 -8.50
C LEU A 477 34.11 25.40 -9.18
N SER A 478 35.26 24.97 -9.72
CA SER A 478 36.08 25.80 -10.60
C SER A 478 35.37 25.94 -11.96
N LEU A 479 35.21 27.18 -12.42
CA LEU A 479 34.71 27.49 -13.76
C LEU A 479 35.78 28.23 -14.57
N PRO A 480 35.74 28.12 -15.90
CA PRO A 480 36.45 29.03 -16.79
C PRO A 480 36.06 30.50 -16.53
N ASP A 481 36.90 31.44 -16.98
CA ASP A 481 36.58 32.86 -16.92
C ASP A 481 35.46 33.18 -17.93
N ILE A 482 34.27 33.49 -17.41
CA ILE A 482 33.06 33.81 -18.19
C ILE A 482 32.78 35.29 -18.01
N THR A 483 32.88 36.06 -19.09
CA THR A 483 32.72 37.52 -19.06
C THR A 483 31.24 37.93 -19.21
N PRO A 484 30.86 39.16 -18.82
CA PRO A 484 29.52 39.68 -19.12
C PRO A 484 29.16 39.65 -20.62
N GLU A 485 30.14 39.85 -21.51
CA GLU A 485 29.93 39.76 -22.97
C GLU A 485 29.56 38.32 -23.39
N ASP A 486 30.14 37.31 -22.73
CA ASP A 486 29.79 35.92 -23.01
C ASP A 486 28.35 35.58 -22.60
N LEU A 487 27.86 36.15 -21.50
CA LEU A 487 26.48 36.02 -21.07
C LEU A 487 25.52 36.64 -22.10
N ASP A 488 25.87 37.80 -22.64
CA ASP A 488 25.09 38.46 -23.69
C ASP A 488 25.10 37.69 -25.01
N ILE A 489 26.24 37.13 -25.41
CA ILE A 489 26.33 36.26 -26.60
C ILE A 489 25.41 35.05 -26.44
N ALA A 490 25.43 34.40 -25.28
CA ALA A 490 24.55 33.27 -24.99
C ALA A 490 23.06 33.70 -24.98
N GLY A 491 22.74 34.87 -24.44
CA GLY A 491 21.39 35.43 -24.47
C GLY A 491 20.88 35.73 -25.90
N ARG A 492 21.73 36.27 -26.78
CA ARG A 492 21.34 36.48 -28.20
C ARG A 492 21.15 35.15 -28.94
N ALA A 493 22.00 34.17 -28.67
CA ALA A 493 21.87 32.83 -29.23
C ALA A 493 20.55 32.17 -28.81
N SER A 494 20.18 32.26 -27.53
CA SER A 494 18.92 31.68 -27.04
C SER A 494 17.68 32.33 -27.68
N LEU A 495 17.66 33.66 -27.82
CA LEU A 495 16.59 34.36 -28.55
C LEU A 495 16.47 33.87 -30.00
N SER A 496 17.59 33.59 -30.67
CA SER A 496 17.58 33.04 -32.03
C SER A 496 17.04 31.61 -32.05
N ILE A 497 17.43 30.76 -31.09
CA ILE A 497 16.97 29.37 -30.98
C ILE A 497 15.46 29.33 -30.75
N VAL A 498 14.95 30.11 -29.79
CA VAL A 498 13.51 30.14 -29.45
C VAL A 498 12.68 30.67 -30.62
N ARG A 499 13.15 31.68 -31.36
CA ARG A 499 12.49 32.10 -32.62
C ARG A 499 12.44 30.99 -33.67
N GLY A 500 13.48 30.15 -33.74
CA GLY A 500 13.50 28.96 -34.60
C GLY A 500 12.45 27.94 -34.19
N ILE A 501 12.28 27.71 -32.88
CA ILE A 501 11.21 26.86 -32.33
C ILE A 501 9.84 27.39 -32.73
N ASP A 502 9.57 28.69 -32.57
CA ASP A 502 8.29 29.30 -32.97
C ASP A 502 8.01 29.20 -34.48
N GLN A 503 9.06 29.20 -35.32
CA GLN A 503 8.91 28.94 -36.76
C GLN A 503 8.58 27.48 -37.04
N ALA A 504 9.26 26.55 -36.37
CA ALA A 504 8.99 25.11 -36.50
C ALA A 504 7.57 24.76 -36.03
N GLU A 505 7.11 25.32 -34.92
CA GLU A 505 5.75 25.14 -34.44
C GLU A 505 4.69 25.66 -35.42
N ARG A 506 4.91 26.84 -36.02
CA ARG A 506 4.03 27.36 -37.07
C ARG A 506 4.00 26.45 -38.30
N ALA A 507 5.14 25.87 -38.68
CA ALA A 507 5.19 24.90 -39.78
C ALA A 507 4.37 23.64 -39.45
N LEU A 508 4.48 23.11 -38.23
CA LEU A 508 3.66 21.97 -37.78
C LEU A 508 2.16 22.29 -37.81
N LEU A 509 1.76 23.46 -37.33
CA LEU A 509 0.36 23.90 -37.39
C LEU A 509 -0.14 24.05 -38.83
N ASN A 510 0.65 24.68 -39.71
CA ASN A 510 0.30 24.87 -41.13
C ASN A 510 0.15 23.53 -41.88
N ASP A 511 0.99 22.56 -41.54
CA ASP A 511 0.93 21.21 -42.10
C ASP A 511 -0.17 20.34 -41.45
N GLY A 512 -0.89 20.88 -40.46
CA GLY A 512 -1.94 20.16 -39.75
C GLY A 512 -1.41 19.05 -38.85
N ILE A 513 -0.18 19.16 -38.34
CA ILE A 513 0.47 18.19 -37.44
C ILE A 513 0.27 18.65 -36.00
N PHE A 514 -0.91 18.35 -35.47
CA PHE A 514 -1.32 18.54 -34.08
C PHE A 514 -2.46 17.57 -33.78
N SER A 515 -2.83 17.41 -32.50
CA SER A 515 -3.95 16.54 -32.15
C SER A 515 -5.28 17.17 -32.60
N LYS A 516 -5.86 16.64 -33.69
CA LYS A 516 -7.08 17.19 -34.32
C LYS A 516 -8.35 16.79 -33.60
N ASP A 517 -8.45 15.52 -33.18
CA ASP A 517 -9.64 15.04 -32.45
C ASP A 517 -9.54 15.49 -31.00
N LYS A 518 -10.46 16.39 -30.60
CA LYS A 518 -10.57 16.87 -29.21
C LYS A 518 -10.90 15.75 -28.22
N ARG A 519 -11.44 14.62 -28.69
CA ARG A 519 -11.78 13.44 -27.88
C ARG A 519 -10.65 12.42 -27.79
N SER A 520 -9.57 12.58 -28.55
CA SER A 520 -8.43 11.68 -28.45
C SER A 520 -7.80 11.76 -27.06
N THR A 521 -7.19 10.66 -26.62
CA THR A 521 -6.45 10.58 -25.35
C THR A 521 -5.41 11.68 -25.23
N ALA A 522 -4.71 12.03 -26.33
CA ALA A 522 -3.73 13.12 -26.34
C ALA A 522 -4.36 14.49 -26.05
N SER A 523 -5.51 14.76 -26.67
CA SER A 523 -6.25 16.01 -26.45
C SER A 523 -6.81 16.11 -25.03
N GLN A 524 -7.34 15.00 -24.49
CA GLN A 524 -7.83 14.94 -23.11
C GLN A 524 -6.70 15.07 -22.08
N HIS A 525 -5.56 14.39 -22.30
CA HIS A 525 -4.37 14.56 -21.46
C HIS A 525 -3.82 15.98 -21.54
N ALA A 526 -3.82 16.63 -22.70
CA ALA A 526 -3.47 18.04 -22.78
C ALA A 526 -4.48 18.91 -22.01
N ALA A 527 -5.80 18.66 -22.18
CA ALA A 527 -6.89 19.35 -21.50
C ALA A 527 -6.78 19.29 -19.97
N PHE A 528 -6.31 18.18 -19.42
CA PHE A 528 -6.03 18.02 -17.99
C PHE A 528 -5.11 19.11 -17.43
N PHE A 529 -4.07 19.54 -18.16
CA PHE A 529 -3.17 20.61 -17.70
C PHE A 529 -3.76 22.03 -17.84
N GLY A 530 -4.96 22.16 -18.41
CA GLY A 530 -5.55 23.43 -18.79
C GLY A 530 -4.78 24.16 -19.92
N PHE A 531 -5.22 25.38 -20.22
CA PHE A 531 -4.51 26.30 -21.08
C PHE A 531 -4.64 27.71 -20.53
N LYS A 532 -3.51 28.31 -20.15
CA LYS A 532 -3.40 29.72 -19.76
C LYS A 532 -2.31 30.36 -20.62
N LEU A 533 -2.59 31.54 -21.18
CA LEU A 533 -1.62 32.29 -21.99
C LEU A 533 -0.37 32.62 -21.17
N ASP A 534 -0.54 33.02 -19.92
CA ASP A 534 0.56 33.34 -19.00
C ASP A 534 1.48 32.14 -18.77
N VAL A 535 0.95 30.91 -18.71
CA VAL A 535 1.76 29.69 -18.55
C VAL A 535 2.62 29.44 -19.79
N GLN A 536 2.09 29.67 -20.99
CA GLN A 536 2.89 29.53 -22.22
C GLN A 536 3.92 30.65 -22.35
N SER A 537 3.57 31.89 -21.96
CA SER A 537 4.48 33.03 -21.96
C SER A 537 5.66 32.79 -21.01
N LEU A 538 5.37 32.45 -19.74
CA LEU A 538 6.40 32.10 -18.75
C LEU A 538 7.20 30.87 -19.20
N GLY A 539 6.53 29.91 -19.84
CA GLY A 539 7.18 28.75 -20.45
C GLY A 539 8.23 29.12 -21.50
N ARG A 540 7.99 30.18 -22.29
CA ARG A 540 8.95 30.73 -23.25
C ARG A 540 10.08 31.49 -22.57
N ASP A 541 9.77 32.29 -21.54
CA ASP A 541 10.78 33.00 -20.76
C ASP A 541 11.76 32.03 -20.09
N GLY A 542 11.25 30.96 -19.47
CA GLY A 542 12.10 29.91 -18.90
C GLY A 542 12.90 29.14 -19.94
N LEU A 543 12.35 28.92 -21.14
CA LEU A 543 13.08 28.30 -22.24
C LEU A 543 14.23 29.18 -22.76
N ILE A 544 14.05 30.51 -22.83
CA ILE A 544 15.11 31.47 -23.20
C ILE A 544 16.29 31.35 -22.22
N GLY A 545 16.02 31.33 -20.91
CA GLY A 545 17.05 31.17 -19.88
C GLY A 545 17.75 29.81 -19.93
N LEU A 546 16.99 28.74 -20.18
CA LEU A 546 17.52 27.39 -20.32
C LEU A 546 18.44 27.24 -21.54
N GLU A 547 18.01 27.71 -22.71
CA GLU A 547 18.81 27.62 -23.94
C GLU A 547 20.07 28.50 -23.86
N ALA A 548 20.01 29.66 -23.18
CA ALA A 548 21.19 30.46 -22.92
C ALA A 548 22.19 29.73 -21.99
N THR A 549 21.67 29.01 -20.99
CA THR A 549 22.49 28.17 -20.11
C THR A 549 23.17 27.03 -20.87
N LYS A 550 22.42 26.34 -21.74
CA LYS A 550 22.96 25.26 -22.61
C LYS A 550 24.04 25.78 -23.56
N GLU A 551 23.85 26.98 -24.10
CA GLU A 551 24.84 27.62 -24.97
C GLU A 551 26.14 27.95 -24.21
N LEU A 552 26.06 28.46 -22.97
CA LEU A 552 27.23 28.66 -22.13
C LEU A 552 27.95 27.34 -21.84
N ALA A 553 27.21 26.30 -21.43
CA ALA A 553 27.78 24.99 -21.16
C ALA A 553 28.51 24.41 -22.38
N ARG A 554 27.91 24.53 -23.57
CA ARG A 554 28.51 24.10 -24.85
C ARG A 554 29.76 24.92 -25.21
N ARG A 555 29.68 26.25 -25.10
CA ARG A 555 30.76 27.17 -25.49
C ARG A 555 32.02 27.00 -24.64
N PHE A 556 31.85 26.72 -23.35
CA PHE A 556 32.94 26.53 -22.39
C PHE A 556 33.25 25.07 -22.08
N ASN A 557 32.60 24.12 -22.77
CA ASN A 557 32.77 22.68 -22.58
C ASN A 557 32.65 22.25 -21.10
N LEU A 558 31.60 22.73 -20.45
CA LEU A 558 31.34 22.46 -19.03
C LEU A 558 30.81 21.04 -18.83
N ASP A 559 31.24 20.38 -17.75
CA ASP A 559 30.63 19.13 -17.31
C ASP A 559 29.22 19.35 -16.70
N SER A 560 28.52 18.26 -16.39
CA SER A 560 27.16 18.31 -15.86
C SER A 560 27.04 19.03 -14.52
N LEU A 561 28.04 18.94 -13.63
CA LEU A 561 28.04 19.63 -12.34
C LEU A 561 28.36 21.12 -12.52
N GLN A 562 29.34 21.45 -13.37
CA GLN A 562 29.69 22.82 -13.72
C GLN A 562 28.51 23.54 -14.39
N GLY A 563 27.81 22.88 -15.31
CA GLY A 563 26.60 23.41 -15.94
C GLY A 563 25.46 23.58 -14.93
N ARG A 564 25.16 22.53 -14.15
CA ARG A 564 24.05 22.53 -13.18
C ARG A 564 24.25 23.53 -12.06
N ASP A 565 25.36 23.46 -11.33
CA ASP A 565 25.57 24.21 -10.09
C ASP A 565 26.50 25.41 -10.32
N GLY A 566 27.48 25.28 -11.21
CA GLY A 566 28.45 26.33 -11.50
C GLY A 566 27.80 27.56 -12.11
N LEU A 567 27.01 27.41 -13.18
CA LEU A 567 26.41 28.54 -13.91
C LEU A 567 25.40 29.35 -13.08
N GLN A 568 24.88 28.79 -11.98
CA GLN A 568 23.92 29.47 -11.10
C GLN A 568 24.47 30.72 -10.40
N ARG A 569 25.79 30.93 -10.42
CA ARG A 569 26.44 32.14 -9.89
C ARG A 569 26.26 33.37 -10.78
N PHE A 570 25.88 33.19 -12.05
CA PHE A 570 25.64 34.28 -12.99
C PHE A 570 24.15 34.62 -13.06
N ASN A 571 23.84 35.91 -13.19
CA ASN A 571 22.47 36.42 -13.19
C ASN A 571 22.05 36.89 -14.59
N ILE A 572 20.80 36.59 -14.96
CA ILE A 572 20.19 36.94 -16.24
C ILE A 572 19.77 38.43 -16.29
N GLN A 573 19.47 39.06 -15.15
CA GLN A 573 19.00 40.46 -15.07
C GLN A 573 19.93 41.48 -15.70
N ASN A 574 21.23 41.18 -15.80
CA ASN A 574 22.24 42.09 -16.35
C ASN A 574 22.63 41.72 -17.78
N THR A 575 21.74 41.09 -18.53
CA THR A 575 22.00 40.60 -19.90
C THR A 575 20.91 41.06 -20.86
N VAL A 576 21.11 40.84 -22.16
CA VAL A 576 20.11 41.10 -23.21
C VAL A 576 18.79 40.31 -23.07
N ILE A 577 18.72 39.34 -22.17
CA ILE A 577 17.51 38.53 -21.90
C ILE A 577 16.90 38.81 -20.52
N ALA A 578 17.19 39.96 -19.91
CA ALA A 578 16.65 40.37 -18.62
C ALA A 578 15.10 40.41 -18.56
N ASP A 579 14.44 40.62 -19.69
CA ASP A 579 12.97 40.63 -19.78
C ASP A 579 12.32 39.28 -19.45
N ALA A 580 13.08 38.18 -19.51
CA ALA A 580 12.63 36.83 -19.12
C ALA A 580 12.63 36.61 -17.59
N CYS A 581 13.04 37.61 -16.80
CA CYS A 581 13.03 37.53 -15.34
C CYS A 581 11.63 37.75 -14.74
N PRO A 582 11.27 37.03 -13.66
CA PRO A 582 10.09 37.34 -12.86
C PRO A 582 10.09 38.78 -12.35
N LYS A 583 8.92 39.43 -12.35
CA LYS A 583 8.72 40.79 -11.83
C LYS A 583 8.10 40.74 -10.44
N ILE A 584 8.76 41.36 -9.46
CA ILE A 584 8.32 41.37 -8.05
C ILE A 584 7.35 42.54 -7.80
N PRO A 585 6.07 42.28 -7.46
CA PRO A 585 5.11 43.33 -7.10
C PRO A 585 5.28 43.84 -5.65
N ARG A 586 4.60 44.94 -5.32
CA ARG A 586 4.51 45.50 -3.95
C ARG A 586 3.38 44.84 -3.17
N CYS A 587 3.60 44.63 -1.87
CA CYS A 587 2.58 44.06 -0.98
C CYS A 587 1.67 45.12 -0.37
N PRO A 588 0.34 44.97 -0.47
CA PRO A 588 -0.58 45.69 0.41
C PRO A 588 -0.52 45.11 1.83
N SER A 589 -0.77 45.93 2.86
CA SER A 589 -1.19 45.41 4.18
C SER A 589 -2.59 44.87 4.01
N THR A 590 -2.87 43.66 4.49
CA THR A 590 -4.21 43.07 4.44
C THR A 590 -4.32 41.90 5.41
N LYS A 591 -5.50 41.79 6.01
CA LYS A 591 -5.95 40.63 6.81
C LYS A 591 -6.20 39.38 5.95
N PHE A 592 -6.42 39.54 4.64
CA PHE A 592 -6.83 38.46 3.73
C PHE A 592 -5.68 37.99 2.82
N ARG A 593 -5.71 36.71 2.44
CA ARG A 593 -4.78 36.14 1.46
C ARG A 593 -5.08 36.73 0.08
N SER A 594 -4.06 37.02 -0.72
CA SER A 594 -4.30 37.26 -2.15
C SER A 594 -4.74 35.94 -2.82
N PRO A 595 -5.49 35.98 -3.93
CA PRO A 595 -5.84 34.79 -4.71
C PRO A 595 -4.63 34.08 -5.32
N ASP A 596 -3.54 34.78 -5.59
CA ASP A 596 -2.31 34.23 -6.18
C ASP A 596 -1.25 33.81 -5.15
N GLY A 597 -1.54 33.92 -3.84
CA GLY A 597 -0.61 33.56 -2.76
C GLY A 597 0.54 34.54 -2.51
N LEU A 598 0.61 35.62 -3.30
CA LEU A 598 1.58 36.70 -3.12
C LEU A 598 1.51 37.32 -1.71
N CYS A 599 2.66 37.74 -1.18
CA CYS A 599 2.75 38.46 0.10
C CYS A 599 2.30 37.68 1.34
N ASN A 600 2.22 36.35 1.22
CA ASN A 600 2.15 35.50 2.40
C ASN A 600 3.41 35.70 3.25
N ASN A 601 4.59 35.52 2.65
CA ASN A 601 5.85 35.87 3.27
C ASN A 601 6.20 37.34 2.98
N LEU A 602 6.38 38.16 4.03
CA LEU A 602 6.62 39.60 3.87
C LEU A 602 8.08 39.94 3.54
N GLU A 603 9.02 39.05 3.87
CA GLU A 603 10.45 39.20 3.55
C GLU A 603 10.75 38.71 2.12
N ASN A 604 10.12 37.61 1.72
CA ASN A 604 10.29 36.96 0.42
C ASN A 604 8.93 36.85 -0.29
N ARG A 605 8.50 37.96 -0.91
CA ARG A 605 7.11 38.20 -1.34
C ARG A 605 6.51 37.21 -2.34
N GLU A 606 7.35 36.50 -3.09
CA GLU A 606 6.93 35.53 -4.11
C GLU A 606 6.91 34.08 -3.62
N TRP A 607 7.36 33.80 -2.38
CA TRP A 607 7.33 32.45 -1.86
C TRP A 607 5.90 31.93 -1.75
N GLY A 608 5.66 30.78 -2.38
CA GLY A 608 4.35 30.14 -2.45
C GLY A 608 3.34 30.79 -3.39
N LYS A 609 3.74 31.80 -4.18
CA LYS A 609 2.89 32.42 -5.21
C LYS A 609 2.63 31.45 -6.37
N SER A 610 1.44 31.50 -6.95
CA SER A 610 1.12 30.80 -8.20
C SER A 610 1.95 31.31 -9.39
N LEU A 611 2.01 30.49 -10.46
CA LEU A 611 2.78 30.77 -11.68
C LEU A 611 4.28 30.97 -11.40
N THR A 612 4.83 30.19 -10.47
CA THR A 612 6.27 30.17 -10.14
C THR A 612 6.86 28.78 -10.31
N ALA A 613 8.19 28.68 -10.33
CA ALA A 613 8.86 27.39 -10.41
C ALA A 613 8.64 26.57 -9.13
N PHE A 614 8.53 25.24 -9.27
CA PHE A 614 8.60 24.35 -8.11
C PHE A 614 9.93 24.49 -7.37
N GLU A 615 9.88 24.37 -6.04
CA GLU A 615 11.07 24.35 -5.19
C GLU A 615 11.80 23.00 -5.30
N ARG A 616 13.07 22.95 -4.89
CA ARG A 616 13.87 21.72 -4.88
C ARG A 616 14.54 21.48 -3.53
N LEU A 617 14.35 20.27 -2.99
CA LEU A 617 15.09 19.78 -1.82
C LEU A 617 16.41 19.12 -2.22
N LEU A 618 16.46 18.51 -3.40
CA LEU A 618 17.66 17.97 -4.03
C LEU A 618 17.86 18.61 -5.42
N PRO A 619 19.11 18.85 -5.87
CA PRO A 619 19.38 19.31 -7.23
C PRO A 619 18.76 18.38 -8.29
N PRO A 620 18.36 18.90 -9.46
CA PRO A 620 17.82 18.05 -10.52
C PRO A 620 18.87 17.06 -11.04
N SER A 621 18.40 15.88 -11.44
CA SER A 621 19.20 14.83 -12.06
C SER A 621 18.86 14.71 -13.55
N TYR A 622 19.54 15.49 -14.37
CA TYR A 622 19.55 15.39 -15.83
C TYR A 622 20.88 14.82 -16.32
N ALA A 623 20.89 14.07 -17.42
CA ALA A 623 22.10 13.44 -17.95
C ALA A 623 23.18 14.46 -18.34
N ASP A 624 22.77 15.61 -18.88
CA ASP A 624 23.62 16.75 -19.22
C ASP A 624 23.74 17.77 -18.07
N GLY A 625 23.17 17.47 -16.89
CA GLY A 625 23.04 18.40 -15.78
C GLY A 625 22.05 19.55 -15.98
N LEU A 626 21.42 19.67 -17.16
CA LEU A 626 20.61 20.83 -17.53
C LEU A 626 19.16 20.49 -17.87
N SER A 627 18.91 19.56 -18.81
CA SER A 627 17.54 19.30 -19.29
C SER A 627 17.32 17.95 -19.97
N THR A 628 18.39 17.23 -20.31
CA THR A 628 18.30 15.93 -20.98
C THR A 628 17.88 14.87 -19.96
N PRO A 629 16.82 14.07 -20.21
CA PRO A 629 16.36 13.05 -19.28
C PRO A 629 17.49 12.14 -18.79
N ARG A 630 17.39 11.70 -17.53
CA ARG A 630 18.39 10.85 -16.87
C ARG A 630 18.66 9.57 -17.68
N VAL A 631 19.93 9.16 -17.70
CA VAL A 631 20.40 7.89 -18.25
C VAL A 631 20.76 6.93 -17.10
N ALA A 632 20.84 5.63 -17.40
CA ALA A 632 21.28 4.62 -16.46
C ALA A 632 22.76 4.81 -16.08
N VAL A 633 23.19 4.20 -14.97
CA VAL A 633 24.57 4.26 -14.47
C VAL A 633 25.60 3.79 -15.51
N ASP A 634 25.23 2.83 -16.37
CA ASP A 634 26.08 2.34 -17.45
C ASP A 634 26.17 3.28 -18.67
N GLY A 635 25.51 4.44 -18.62
CA GLY A 635 25.41 5.42 -19.70
C GLY A 635 24.34 5.09 -20.75
N GLY A 636 23.66 3.95 -20.63
CA GLY A 636 22.56 3.55 -21.50
C GLY A 636 21.22 4.18 -21.14
N PRO A 637 20.15 3.94 -21.93
CA PRO A 637 18.82 4.41 -21.60
C PRO A 637 18.26 3.70 -20.35
N LEU A 638 17.47 4.42 -19.55
CA LEU A 638 16.64 3.81 -18.51
C LEU A 638 15.56 2.91 -19.15
N PRO A 639 15.02 1.93 -18.41
CA PRO A 639 13.96 1.04 -18.89
C PRO A 639 12.75 1.84 -19.38
N ASN A 640 12.06 1.32 -20.40
CA ASN A 640 10.86 1.97 -20.94
C ASN A 640 9.79 2.13 -19.83
N ALA A 641 9.13 3.29 -19.77
CA ALA A 641 8.17 3.60 -18.72
C ALA A 641 6.95 2.66 -18.70
N ARG A 642 6.50 2.17 -19.87
CA ARG A 642 5.45 1.15 -19.96
C ARG A 642 5.93 -0.20 -19.43
N THR A 643 7.18 -0.59 -19.69
CA THR A 643 7.77 -1.81 -19.11
C THR A 643 7.84 -1.73 -17.59
N VAL A 644 8.23 -0.57 -17.04
CA VAL A 644 8.21 -0.29 -15.60
C VAL A 644 6.78 -0.43 -15.05
N SER A 645 5.80 0.18 -15.71
CA SER A 645 4.37 0.11 -15.36
C SER A 645 3.87 -1.34 -15.24
N VAL A 646 3.90 -2.11 -16.34
CA VAL A 646 3.31 -3.47 -16.37
C VAL A 646 4.04 -4.49 -15.50
N THR A 647 5.27 -4.20 -15.08
CA THR A 647 6.10 -5.14 -14.30
C THR A 647 6.12 -4.80 -12.82
N LEU A 648 6.11 -3.51 -12.46
CA LEU A 648 6.28 -3.02 -11.09
C LEU A 648 5.01 -2.39 -10.50
N MET A 649 4.03 -2.06 -11.35
CA MET A 649 2.70 -1.58 -10.97
C MET A 649 1.59 -2.36 -11.70
N PRO A 650 1.56 -3.71 -11.64
CA PRO A 650 0.59 -4.50 -12.39
C PRO A 650 -0.86 -4.24 -11.95
N ASP A 651 -1.78 -4.62 -12.81
CA ASP A 651 -3.21 -4.42 -12.59
C ASP A 651 -3.75 -5.39 -11.54
N ALA A 652 -4.35 -4.88 -10.45
CA ALA A 652 -5.06 -5.71 -9.48
C ALA A 652 -6.15 -4.92 -8.72
N ASP A 653 -7.15 -5.67 -8.24
CA ASP A 653 -8.17 -5.17 -7.32
C ASP A 653 -7.86 -5.67 -5.91
N VAL A 654 -7.29 -4.78 -5.09
CA VAL A 654 -6.89 -5.02 -3.69
C VAL A 654 -7.53 -3.99 -2.75
N PRO A 655 -8.86 -4.09 -2.48
CA PRO A 655 -9.56 -3.13 -1.65
C PRO A 655 -9.01 -3.03 -0.22
N ASN A 656 -8.88 -1.80 0.29
CA ASN A 656 -8.42 -1.56 1.64
C ASN A 656 -9.49 -1.90 2.68
N PRO A 657 -9.17 -2.66 3.75
CA PRO A 657 -10.15 -3.06 4.75
C PRO A 657 -10.54 -1.94 5.73
N ILE A 658 -9.77 -0.86 5.84
CA ILE A 658 -9.91 0.19 6.86
C ILE A 658 -10.40 1.50 6.25
N HIS A 659 -9.90 1.88 5.09
CA HIS A 659 -10.13 3.21 4.51
C HIS A 659 -11.25 3.19 3.47
N THR A 660 -12.03 4.28 3.45
CA THR A 660 -13.05 4.52 2.43
C THR A 660 -12.42 5.17 1.20
N LEU A 661 -13.16 5.17 0.09
CA LEU A 661 -12.77 5.87 -1.14
C LEU A 661 -12.64 7.39 -0.93
N MET A 662 -13.28 7.94 0.12
CA MET A 662 -13.13 9.35 0.51
C MET A 662 -11.68 9.71 0.85
N LEU A 663 -10.87 8.78 1.38
CA LEU A 663 -9.44 9.04 1.62
C LEU A 663 -8.71 9.40 0.32
N MET A 664 -8.93 8.61 -0.74
CA MET A 664 -8.37 8.87 -2.07
C MET A 664 -8.92 10.17 -2.63
N GLN A 665 -10.23 10.37 -2.55
CA GLN A 665 -10.87 11.53 -3.14
C GLN A 665 -10.44 12.86 -2.49
N PHE A 666 -10.28 12.86 -1.16
CA PHE A 666 -9.77 14.01 -0.43
C PHE A 666 -8.29 14.26 -0.69
N ALA A 667 -7.47 13.21 -0.85
CA ALA A 667 -6.08 13.34 -1.29
C ALA A 667 -5.97 14.04 -2.64
N GLN A 668 -6.80 13.64 -3.62
CA GLN A 668 -6.85 14.28 -4.94
C GLN A 668 -7.28 15.75 -4.85
N PHE A 669 -8.29 16.07 -4.03
CA PHE A 669 -8.74 17.44 -3.84
C PHE A 669 -7.65 18.33 -3.23
N ILE A 670 -6.88 17.81 -2.25
CA ILE A 670 -5.71 18.50 -1.69
C ILE A 670 -4.61 18.67 -2.75
N ASP A 671 -4.30 17.65 -3.56
CA ASP A 671 -3.31 17.78 -4.64
C ASP A 671 -3.71 18.93 -5.57
N HIS A 672 -5.01 19.03 -5.88
CA HIS A 672 -5.54 20.04 -6.78
C HIS A 672 -5.63 21.44 -6.17
N ASP A 673 -5.40 21.59 -4.86
CA ASP A 673 -5.21 22.88 -4.20
C ASP A 673 -3.75 23.36 -4.27
N LEU A 674 -2.81 22.42 -4.43
CA LEU A 674 -1.38 22.66 -4.24
C LEU A 674 -0.59 22.60 -5.55
N THR A 675 -0.93 21.67 -6.44
CA THR A 675 -0.09 21.32 -7.58
C THR A 675 -0.88 21.27 -8.88
N LEU A 676 -0.41 22.02 -9.89
CA LEU A 676 -0.80 21.87 -11.28
C LEU A 676 0.40 22.23 -12.16
N THR A 677 1.01 21.24 -12.78
CA THR A 677 2.18 21.50 -13.63
C THR A 677 1.76 22.18 -14.94
N GLY A 678 2.51 23.18 -15.41
CA GLY A 678 2.30 23.79 -16.72
C GLY A 678 2.63 22.83 -17.89
N GLY A 679 1.66 22.52 -18.74
CA GLY A 679 1.86 21.70 -19.95
C GLY A 679 2.27 22.53 -21.17
N THR A 680 3.22 22.04 -21.97
CA THR A 680 3.59 22.70 -23.24
C THR A 680 2.48 22.51 -24.28
N ARG A 681 2.06 23.58 -24.94
CA ARG A 681 1.06 23.57 -26.02
C ARG A 681 1.50 24.47 -27.17
N PHE A 682 0.82 24.36 -28.31
CA PHE A 682 0.95 25.36 -29.36
C PHE A 682 0.38 26.72 -28.89
N SER A 683 0.84 27.80 -29.51
CA SER A 683 0.41 29.17 -29.22
C SER A 683 -1.09 29.43 -29.39
N ASN A 684 -1.76 28.66 -30.25
CA ASN A 684 -3.22 28.69 -30.43
C ASN A 684 -3.98 27.80 -29.43
N GLY A 685 -3.29 27.19 -28.47
CA GLY A 685 -3.85 26.29 -27.46
C GLY A 685 -4.03 24.84 -27.91
N SER A 686 -3.76 24.49 -29.17
CA SER A 686 -3.87 23.12 -29.68
C SER A 686 -2.90 22.17 -28.98
N ALA A 687 -3.33 20.93 -28.78
CA ALA A 687 -2.51 19.87 -28.20
C ALA A 687 -1.46 19.36 -29.21
N ILE A 688 -0.25 19.11 -28.70
CA ILE A 688 0.87 18.58 -29.49
C ILE A 688 0.70 17.06 -29.67
N THR A 689 1.00 16.55 -30.87
CA THR A 689 1.12 15.12 -31.15
C THR A 689 2.59 14.77 -31.38
N CYS A 690 3.01 13.65 -30.82
CA CYS A 690 4.35 13.08 -30.89
C CYS A 690 4.36 11.70 -31.55
N CYS A 691 3.20 11.04 -31.63
CA CYS A 691 3.04 9.70 -32.19
C CYS A 691 2.43 9.68 -33.61
N ALA A 692 2.20 10.84 -34.24
CA ALA A 692 1.68 10.89 -35.61
C ALA A 692 2.58 10.09 -36.59
N PRO A 693 2.01 9.31 -37.54
CA PRO A 693 2.80 8.46 -38.45
C PRO A 693 3.91 9.22 -39.21
N GLU A 694 3.64 10.45 -39.63
CA GLU A 694 4.59 11.31 -40.32
C GLU A 694 5.79 11.70 -39.43
N LEU A 695 5.56 11.83 -38.11
CA LEU A 695 6.58 12.13 -37.11
C LEU A 695 7.36 10.89 -36.66
N ILE A 696 6.77 9.70 -36.79
CA ILE A 696 7.48 8.43 -36.61
C ILE A 696 8.42 8.21 -37.80
N ALA A 697 7.95 8.45 -39.02
CA ALA A 697 8.75 8.33 -40.24
C ALA A 697 9.86 9.39 -40.33
N ASN A 698 9.65 10.59 -39.77
CA ASN A 698 10.65 11.65 -39.74
C ASN A 698 10.76 12.30 -38.34
N PRO A 699 11.53 11.70 -37.41
CA PRO A 699 11.67 12.20 -36.05
C PRO A 699 12.26 13.62 -35.95
N SER A 700 13.02 14.08 -36.95
CA SER A 700 13.58 15.44 -36.98
C SER A 700 12.53 16.55 -37.04
N ARG A 701 11.30 16.20 -37.44
CA ARG A 701 10.15 17.11 -37.47
C ARG A 701 9.36 17.16 -36.17
N ARG A 702 9.68 16.30 -35.19
CA ARG A 702 8.94 16.27 -33.92
C ARG A 702 9.04 17.61 -33.21
N HIS A 703 7.95 17.96 -32.53
CA HIS A 703 7.96 19.10 -31.64
C HIS A 703 9.06 18.94 -30.58
N PHE A 704 9.79 20.01 -30.25
CA PHE A 704 10.94 19.95 -29.34
C PHE A 704 10.59 19.40 -27.93
N ALA A 705 9.32 19.53 -27.54
CA ALA A 705 8.78 19.06 -26.27
C ALA A 705 8.29 17.59 -26.30
N CYS A 706 8.42 16.87 -27.41
CA CYS A 706 8.02 15.47 -27.47
C CYS A 706 8.96 14.56 -26.66
N MET A 707 8.37 13.72 -25.82
CA MET A 707 9.07 12.71 -25.02
C MET A 707 8.19 11.45 -24.91
N GLN A 708 7.73 10.97 -26.07
CA GLN A 708 6.77 9.88 -26.20
C GLN A 708 7.29 8.59 -25.56
N ILE A 709 6.36 7.71 -25.17
CA ILE A 709 6.69 6.39 -24.62
C ILE A 709 6.49 5.37 -25.75
N ASP A 710 7.59 4.76 -26.20
CA ASP A 710 7.52 3.77 -27.27
C ASP A 710 6.85 2.49 -26.75
N LEU A 711 5.96 1.88 -27.55
CA LEU A 711 5.23 0.66 -27.18
C LEU A 711 5.71 -0.52 -28.01
N SER A 712 5.93 -1.64 -27.33
CA SER A 712 6.34 -2.88 -28.00
C SER A 712 5.17 -3.49 -28.77
N PRO A 713 5.38 -4.03 -29.98
CA PRO A 713 4.37 -4.86 -30.65
C PRO A 713 3.98 -6.11 -29.86
N GLN A 714 4.82 -6.53 -28.90
CA GLN A 714 4.55 -7.63 -27.97
C GLN A 714 3.95 -7.16 -26.63
N ASP A 715 3.62 -5.87 -26.47
CA ASP A 715 2.85 -5.40 -25.31
C ASP A 715 1.52 -6.16 -25.26
N ARG A 716 1.23 -6.77 -24.10
CA ARG A 716 0.09 -7.67 -23.92
C ARG A 716 -1.26 -6.98 -24.14
N PHE A 717 -1.33 -5.66 -23.89
CA PHE A 717 -2.54 -4.88 -24.05
C PHE A 717 -2.51 -4.06 -25.35
N TYR A 718 -1.49 -3.22 -25.56
CA TYR A 718 -1.45 -2.30 -26.71
C TYR A 718 -1.12 -2.98 -28.04
N GLY A 719 -0.47 -4.15 -28.02
CA GLY A 719 -0.11 -4.90 -29.22
C GLY A 719 -1.33 -5.32 -30.06
N GLN A 720 -2.46 -5.63 -29.40
CA GLN A 720 -3.70 -6.01 -30.10
C GLN A 720 -4.34 -4.84 -30.87
N PHE A 721 -4.05 -3.60 -30.46
CA PHE A 721 -4.52 -2.37 -31.12
C PHE A 721 -3.51 -1.84 -32.15
N GLN A 722 -2.39 -2.55 -32.37
CA GLN A 722 -1.29 -2.10 -33.24
C GLN A 722 -0.72 -0.73 -32.83
N GLN A 723 -0.80 -0.38 -31.55
CA GLN A 723 -0.33 0.89 -31.04
C GLN A 723 1.16 0.81 -30.71
N GLY A 724 1.99 1.56 -31.45
CA GLY A 724 3.46 1.57 -31.29
C GLY A 724 4.03 2.72 -30.44
N CYS A 725 3.18 3.64 -29.97
CA CYS A 725 3.62 4.87 -29.29
C CYS A 725 2.52 5.43 -28.39
N MET A 726 2.89 5.94 -27.21
CA MET A 726 1.99 6.65 -26.32
C MET A 726 2.40 8.12 -26.19
N GLU A 727 1.42 9.00 -26.34
CA GLU A 727 1.59 10.45 -26.42
C GLU A 727 2.06 11.05 -25.10
N PHE A 728 3.22 11.71 -25.10
CA PHE A 728 3.75 12.38 -23.92
C PHE A 728 4.52 13.65 -24.32
N VAL A 729 4.16 14.76 -23.68
CA VAL A 729 4.73 16.09 -23.91
C VAL A 729 5.33 16.62 -22.61
N ARG A 730 6.55 17.16 -22.72
CA ARG A 730 7.29 17.74 -21.59
C ARG A 730 6.57 18.97 -21.02
N SER A 731 6.67 19.13 -19.70
CA SER A 731 6.17 20.29 -18.97
C SER A 731 6.89 21.57 -19.41
N VAL A 732 6.27 22.74 -19.29
CA VAL A 732 6.93 24.02 -19.63
C VAL A 732 8.18 24.26 -18.76
N ALA A 733 9.18 24.94 -19.31
CA ALA A 733 10.32 25.41 -18.53
C ALA A 733 9.95 26.72 -17.82
N ALA A 734 10.01 26.75 -16.49
CA ALA A 734 9.72 27.94 -15.70
C ALA A 734 10.93 28.88 -15.64
N PRO A 735 10.72 30.21 -15.60
CA PRO A 735 11.76 31.14 -15.21
C PRO A 735 12.25 30.81 -13.79
N ARG A 736 13.56 30.84 -13.57
CA ARG A 736 14.12 30.54 -12.25
C ARG A 736 13.83 31.70 -11.29
N PRO A 737 13.38 31.45 -10.04
CA PRO A 737 13.00 32.51 -9.09
C PRO A 737 14.11 33.53 -8.81
N LYS A 738 15.38 33.10 -8.80
CA LYS A 738 16.55 33.98 -8.58
C LYS A 738 17.07 34.66 -9.85
N CYS A 739 16.36 34.49 -10.97
CA CYS A 739 16.75 34.88 -12.32
C CYS A 739 18.23 34.61 -12.65
N ASN A 740 18.70 33.41 -12.36
CA ASN A 740 20.06 32.97 -12.65
C ASN A 740 20.09 31.91 -13.76
N PHE A 741 21.23 31.75 -14.42
CA PHE A 741 21.45 30.64 -15.35
C PHE A 741 21.40 29.29 -14.60
N GLY A 742 21.03 28.21 -15.27
CA GLY A 742 21.00 26.88 -14.65
C GLY A 742 20.04 25.89 -15.29
N PRO A 743 19.80 24.75 -14.61
CA PRO A 743 19.00 23.66 -15.15
C PRO A 743 17.53 24.03 -15.32
N ARG A 744 16.82 23.19 -16.09
CA ARG A 744 15.37 23.29 -16.32
C ARG A 744 14.61 23.15 -15.00
N GLU A 745 13.72 24.11 -14.75
CA GLU A 745 12.71 24.03 -13.69
C GLU A 745 11.31 23.98 -14.30
N GLN A 746 10.34 23.40 -13.57
CA GLN A 746 8.96 23.28 -14.01
C GLN A 746 8.04 24.24 -13.27
N LEU A 747 6.99 24.71 -13.94
CA LEU A 747 6.07 25.71 -13.43
C LEU A 747 4.92 25.09 -12.66
N ASN A 748 4.64 25.59 -11.46
CA ASN A 748 3.37 25.37 -10.76
C ASN A 748 2.37 26.46 -11.15
N GLN A 749 1.16 26.07 -11.55
CA GLN A 749 0.10 27.00 -11.91
C GLN A 749 -0.72 27.47 -10.69
N LEU A 750 -0.58 26.82 -9.53
CA LEU A 750 -1.37 27.08 -8.32
C LEU A 750 -0.57 27.72 -7.21
N THR A 751 -1.27 28.28 -6.21
CA THR A 751 -0.66 28.72 -4.96
C THR A 751 -0.07 27.51 -4.22
N ALA A 752 0.92 27.74 -3.36
CA ALA A 752 1.48 26.65 -2.56
C ALA A 752 0.69 26.36 -1.29
N TYR A 753 -0.24 27.22 -0.88
CA TYR A 753 -0.88 27.14 0.43
C TYR A 753 -2.12 26.26 0.38
N LEU A 754 -2.47 25.63 1.51
CA LEU A 754 -3.79 25.05 1.70
C LEU A 754 -4.79 26.18 1.97
N ASP A 755 -5.20 26.87 0.91
CA ASP A 755 -6.03 28.09 0.99
C ASP A 755 -7.34 27.97 0.20
N GLY A 756 -7.64 26.78 -0.31
CA GLY A 756 -8.83 26.52 -1.08
C GLY A 756 -8.77 27.12 -2.48
N SER A 757 -7.59 27.35 -3.06
CA SER A 757 -7.43 27.70 -4.47
C SER A 757 -8.18 26.76 -5.44
N ALA A 758 -8.39 25.50 -5.09
CA ALA A 758 -9.26 24.57 -5.83
C ALA A 758 -10.74 25.02 -5.86
N ILE A 759 -11.16 25.82 -4.88
CA ILE A 759 -12.50 26.43 -4.75
C ILE A 759 -12.50 27.83 -5.37
N TYR A 760 -11.46 28.62 -5.07
CA TYR A 760 -11.44 30.07 -5.29
C TYR A 760 -10.61 30.53 -6.49
N GLY A 761 -9.86 29.67 -7.15
CA GLY A 761 -8.90 30.05 -8.19
C GLY A 761 -7.53 30.44 -7.62
N SER A 762 -6.52 30.48 -8.49
CA SER A 762 -5.12 30.80 -8.13
C SER A 762 -4.64 32.14 -8.71
N THR A 763 -5.57 32.94 -9.22
CA THR A 763 -5.34 34.27 -9.77
C THR A 763 -6.54 35.17 -9.48
N GLU A 764 -6.34 36.49 -9.51
CA GLU A 764 -7.40 37.47 -9.31
C GLU A 764 -8.55 37.32 -10.33
N ASP A 765 -8.20 37.03 -11.60
CA ASP A 765 -9.21 36.88 -12.66
C ASP A 765 -10.04 35.61 -12.48
N GLU A 766 -9.41 34.49 -12.07
CA GLU A 766 -10.14 33.25 -11.75
C GLU A 766 -11.05 33.44 -10.54
N ALA A 767 -10.55 34.05 -9.46
CA ALA A 767 -11.34 34.31 -8.26
C ALA A 767 -12.54 35.22 -8.56
N ARG A 768 -12.33 36.26 -9.37
CA ARG A 768 -13.41 37.15 -9.82
C ARG A 768 -14.44 36.41 -10.67
N ALA A 769 -14.00 35.54 -11.59
CA ALA A 769 -14.88 34.83 -12.52
C ALA A 769 -15.82 33.82 -11.84
N LEU A 770 -15.44 33.35 -10.65
CA LEU A 770 -16.20 32.37 -9.85
C LEU A 770 -17.18 33.01 -8.86
N ARG A 771 -17.15 34.33 -8.67
CA ARG A 771 -18.03 35.04 -7.73
C ARG A 771 -19.37 35.41 -8.36
N SER A 772 -20.41 35.47 -7.52
CA SER A 772 -21.71 36.02 -7.91
C SER A 772 -21.76 37.55 -7.77
N PHE A 773 -20.85 38.14 -6.99
CA PHE A 773 -20.86 39.54 -6.53
C PHE A 773 -22.14 39.94 -5.80
N THR A 774 -22.84 38.95 -5.23
CA THR A 774 -24.04 39.13 -4.44
C THR A 774 -23.90 38.35 -3.14
N ASP A 775 -24.11 39.03 -2.01
CA ASP A 775 -24.11 38.47 -0.65
C ASP A 775 -22.84 37.69 -0.29
N GLY A 776 -21.71 38.01 -0.93
CA GLY A 776 -20.42 37.34 -0.71
C GLY A 776 -20.32 35.94 -1.31
N ARG A 777 -21.28 35.51 -2.14
CA ARG A 777 -21.39 34.13 -2.64
C ARG A 777 -20.48 33.84 -3.83
N LEU A 778 -20.17 32.56 -4.01
CA LEU A 778 -19.72 32.00 -5.27
C LEU A 778 -20.91 31.82 -6.22
N ALA A 779 -20.64 31.93 -7.52
CA ALA A 779 -21.62 31.63 -8.56
C ALA A 779 -21.92 30.12 -8.54
N SER A 780 -23.19 29.77 -8.73
CA SER A 780 -23.67 28.39 -8.80
C SER A 780 -24.74 28.25 -9.90
N THR A 781 -25.11 27.03 -10.22
CA THR A 781 -26.22 26.71 -11.11
C THR A 781 -27.17 25.73 -10.43
N PHE A 782 -28.42 25.64 -10.88
CA PHE A 782 -29.41 24.75 -10.28
C PHE A 782 -29.90 23.74 -11.31
N PHE A 783 -29.80 22.46 -10.97
CA PHE A 783 -30.43 21.37 -11.71
C PHE A 783 -31.60 20.85 -10.88
N SER A 784 -32.81 21.23 -11.29
CA SER A 784 -34.00 21.18 -10.43
C SER A 784 -33.74 21.96 -9.13
N ASP A 785 -33.73 21.31 -7.97
CA ASP A 785 -33.49 21.95 -6.67
C ASP A 785 -32.04 21.76 -6.16
N ASN A 786 -31.17 21.12 -6.94
CA ASN A 786 -29.79 20.84 -6.54
C ASN A 786 -28.83 21.97 -6.98
N GLU A 787 -28.24 22.68 -6.01
CA GLU A 787 -27.20 23.67 -6.24
C GLU A 787 -25.90 22.98 -6.68
N MET A 788 -25.47 23.19 -7.91
CA MET A 788 -24.23 22.65 -8.47
C MET A 788 -23.26 23.80 -8.78
N LEU A 789 -22.01 23.44 -9.06
CA LEU A 789 -21.01 24.38 -9.57
C LEU A 789 -21.55 25.14 -10.80
N PRO A 790 -21.03 26.35 -11.08
CA PRO A 790 -21.43 27.09 -12.27
C PRO A 790 -20.99 26.33 -13.53
N GLN A 791 -21.78 26.42 -14.60
CA GLN A 791 -21.44 25.74 -15.85
C GLN A 791 -20.27 26.44 -16.56
N GLN A 792 -19.42 25.65 -17.21
CA GLN A 792 -18.37 26.15 -18.09
C GLN A 792 -19.01 26.72 -19.38
N PRO A 793 -18.54 27.87 -19.91
CA PRO A 793 -18.99 28.35 -21.21
C PRO A 793 -18.69 27.35 -22.35
N GLU A 794 -19.55 27.30 -23.36
CA GLU A 794 -19.35 26.45 -24.54
C GLU A 794 -17.97 26.67 -25.19
N GLY A 795 -17.29 25.57 -25.54
CA GLY A 795 -16.02 25.59 -26.28
C GLY A 795 -14.74 25.77 -25.47
N VAL A 796 -14.80 25.97 -24.15
CA VAL A 796 -13.63 26.25 -23.30
C VAL A 796 -12.95 24.98 -22.73
N GLN A 797 -13.66 23.86 -22.59
CA GLN A 797 -13.10 22.61 -22.05
C GLN A 797 -13.64 21.35 -22.74
N ALA A 798 -12.85 20.27 -22.68
CA ALA A 798 -13.06 19.01 -23.38
C ALA A 798 -13.89 17.99 -22.58
N CYS A 799 -15.03 18.39 -21.98
CA CYS A 799 -15.97 17.34 -21.58
C CYS A 799 -16.41 16.56 -22.82
N ILE A 800 -16.72 15.29 -22.63
CA ILE A 800 -17.03 14.41 -23.75
C ILE A 800 -18.43 14.73 -24.28
N GLY A 801 -18.51 15.13 -25.55
CA GLY A 801 -19.79 15.39 -26.26
C GLY A 801 -20.50 16.64 -25.74
N ASP A 802 -21.84 16.59 -25.73
CA ASP A 802 -22.71 17.66 -25.18
C ASP A 802 -22.95 17.49 -23.66
N SER A 803 -22.03 16.83 -22.95
CA SER A 803 -22.11 16.63 -21.51
C SER A 803 -22.01 17.97 -20.79
N VAL A 804 -22.70 18.10 -19.65
CA VAL A 804 -22.59 19.27 -18.77
C VAL A 804 -21.12 19.40 -18.35
N CYS A 805 -20.54 20.60 -18.42
CA CYS A 805 -19.23 20.87 -17.81
C CYS A 805 -19.39 21.88 -16.68
N PHE A 806 -18.61 21.71 -15.63
CA PHE A 806 -18.53 22.67 -14.53
C PHE A 806 -17.26 23.50 -14.59
N ARG A 807 -17.30 24.68 -13.98
CA ARG A 807 -16.12 25.51 -13.74
C ARG A 807 -15.90 25.66 -12.24
N GLY A 808 -14.66 25.56 -11.80
CA GLY A 808 -14.24 25.67 -10.40
C GLY A 808 -12.92 26.44 -10.30
N GLY A 809 -12.35 26.50 -9.09
CA GLY A 809 -11.05 27.13 -8.85
C GLY A 809 -9.87 26.43 -9.54
N ASP A 810 -9.99 25.11 -9.76
CA ASP A 810 -9.03 24.31 -10.50
C ASP A 810 -9.60 23.81 -11.84
N ALA A 811 -8.76 23.82 -12.89
CA ALA A 811 -9.16 23.44 -14.24
C ALA A 811 -9.48 21.95 -14.39
N ARG A 812 -9.03 21.09 -13.46
CA ARG A 812 -9.30 19.64 -13.49
C ARG A 812 -10.60 19.28 -12.76
N VAL A 813 -11.44 20.24 -12.39
CA VAL A 813 -12.72 19.99 -11.69
C VAL A 813 -13.57 18.88 -12.33
N ASN A 814 -13.57 18.76 -13.66
CA ASN A 814 -14.32 17.74 -14.39
C ASN A 814 -13.53 16.45 -14.66
N GLU A 815 -12.30 16.30 -14.14
CA GLU A 815 -11.44 15.15 -14.48
C GLU A 815 -12.15 13.84 -14.21
N GLN A 816 -12.83 13.70 -13.07
CA GLN A 816 -13.73 12.59 -12.78
C GLN A 816 -14.84 13.03 -11.80
N VAL A 817 -15.93 12.26 -11.74
CA VAL A 817 -17.19 12.65 -11.07
C VAL A 817 -17.09 12.86 -9.56
N GLY A 818 -16.32 12.04 -8.83
CA GLY A 818 -16.08 12.22 -7.40
C GLY A 818 -15.34 13.52 -7.08
N LEU A 819 -14.45 13.97 -7.97
CA LEU A 819 -13.75 15.24 -7.82
C LEU A 819 -14.71 16.42 -8.01
N THR A 820 -15.54 16.40 -9.06
CA THR A 820 -16.61 17.40 -9.25
C THR A 820 -17.55 17.46 -8.03
N ALA A 821 -17.87 16.31 -7.44
CA ALA A 821 -18.68 16.25 -6.22
C ALA A 821 -17.98 16.96 -5.05
N MET A 822 -16.68 16.74 -4.84
CA MET A 822 -15.91 17.47 -3.82
C MET A 822 -15.87 18.98 -4.06
N HIS A 823 -15.62 19.44 -5.30
CA HIS A 823 -15.68 20.87 -5.60
C HIS A 823 -17.08 21.45 -5.31
N THR A 824 -18.14 20.69 -5.59
CA THR A 824 -19.52 21.10 -5.28
C THR A 824 -19.74 21.20 -3.77
N LEU A 825 -19.25 20.22 -2.99
CA LEU A 825 -19.34 20.23 -1.54
C LEU A 825 -18.73 21.50 -0.93
N TRP A 826 -17.51 21.82 -1.33
CA TRP A 826 -16.77 22.96 -0.78
C TRP A 826 -17.30 24.32 -1.26
N MET A 827 -17.83 24.40 -2.48
CA MET A 827 -18.52 25.61 -2.97
C MET A 827 -19.83 25.85 -2.21
N ARG A 828 -20.60 24.80 -1.91
CA ARG A 828 -21.80 24.90 -1.06
C ARG A 828 -21.44 25.36 0.35
N GLU A 829 -20.34 24.85 0.92
CA GLU A 829 -19.90 25.28 2.25
C GLU A 829 -19.56 26.77 2.29
N HIS A 830 -18.87 27.29 1.28
CA HIS A 830 -18.67 28.74 1.15
C HIS A 830 -19.98 29.53 1.12
N ASN A 831 -20.93 29.11 0.27
CA ASN A 831 -22.22 29.80 0.15
C ASN A 831 -23.05 29.73 1.44
N ARG A 832 -22.96 28.63 2.19
CA ARG A 832 -23.58 28.45 3.50
C ARG A 832 -22.97 29.40 4.54
N VAL A 833 -21.64 29.44 4.65
CA VAL A 833 -20.91 30.32 5.56
C VAL A 833 -21.19 31.79 5.23
N ALA A 834 -21.14 32.18 3.95
CA ALA A 834 -21.43 33.56 3.53
C ALA A 834 -22.86 33.99 3.91
N ALA A 835 -23.85 33.11 3.71
CA ALA A 835 -25.23 33.37 4.09
C ALA A 835 -25.41 33.55 5.61
N GLU A 836 -24.72 32.74 6.41
CA GLU A 836 -24.79 32.85 7.87
C GLU A 836 -24.06 34.10 8.39
N LEU A 837 -22.91 34.45 7.80
CA LEU A 837 -22.23 35.71 8.10
C LEU A 837 -23.09 36.93 7.76
N LEU A 838 -23.84 36.90 6.65
CA LEU A 838 -24.79 37.95 6.30
C LEU A 838 -25.93 38.05 7.33
N ARG A 839 -26.44 36.91 7.82
CA ARG A 839 -27.46 36.85 8.88
C ARG A 839 -26.96 37.48 10.18
N LEU A 840 -25.72 37.18 10.56
CA LEU A 840 -25.08 37.67 11.78
C LEU A 840 -24.65 39.14 11.66
N ASN A 841 -24.23 39.56 10.47
CA ASN A 841 -23.68 40.88 10.18
C ASN A 841 -24.39 41.54 8.96
N PRO A 842 -25.66 41.97 9.07
CA PRO A 842 -26.43 42.50 7.92
C PRO A 842 -25.86 43.77 7.25
N GLY A 843 -24.90 44.44 7.91
CA GLY A 843 -24.23 45.63 7.38
C GLY A 843 -22.96 45.34 6.57
N TRP A 844 -22.50 44.10 6.49
CA TRP A 844 -21.31 43.74 5.71
C TRP A 844 -21.62 43.76 4.22
N LYS A 845 -20.65 44.26 3.44
CA LYS A 845 -20.73 44.28 1.97
C LYS A 845 -20.26 42.94 1.39
N ASP A 846 -20.64 42.69 0.14
CA ASP A 846 -20.25 41.49 -0.64
C ASP A 846 -18.78 41.10 -0.47
N GLU A 847 -17.84 42.05 -0.63
CA GLU A 847 -16.40 41.75 -0.53
C GLU A 847 -16.00 41.21 0.84
N ILE A 848 -16.52 41.80 1.92
CA ILE A 848 -16.17 41.39 3.29
C ILE A 848 -16.77 40.01 3.60
N LEU A 849 -18.02 39.78 3.17
CA LEU A 849 -18.67 38.47 3.29
C LEU A 849 -17.88 37.39 2.56
N TYR A 850 -17.49 37.65 1.30
CA TYR A 850 -16.69 36.71 0.51
C TYR A 850 -15.35 36.40 1.17
N GLN A 851 -14.61 37.42 1.63
CA GLN A 851 -13.27 37.23 2.19
C GLN A 851 -13.30 36.54 3.56
N GLU A 852 -14.24 36.87 4.45
CA GLU A 852 -14.37 36.17 5.74
C GLU A 852 -14.89 34.73 5.54
N ALA A 853 -15.84 34.49 4.62
CA ALA A 853 -16.25 33.14 4.28
C ALA A 853 -15.09 32.31 3.71
N ARG A 854 -14.32 32.87 2.75
CA ARG A 854 -13.11 32.24 2.22
C ARG A 854 -12.10 31.91 3.32
N ARG A 855 -11.89 32.82 4.27
CA ARG A 855 -10.96 32.64 5.39
C ARG A 855 -11.39 31.54 6.35
N ILE A 856 -12.69 31.45 6.68
CA ILE A 856 -13.25 30.40 7.54
C ILE A 856 -13.13 29.04 6.84
N VAL A 857 -13.59 28.93 5.60
CA VAL A 857 -13.55 27.67 4.84
C VAL A 857 -12.11 27.19 4.61
N ALA A 858 -11.16 28.10 4.35
CA ALA A 858 -9.74 27.74 4.28
C ALA A 858 -9.22 27.21 5.64
N ALA A 859 -9.66 27.78 6.76
CA ALA A 859 -9.29 27.30 8.09
C ALA A 859 -9.88 25.91 8.40
N GLU A 860 -11.13 25.65 7.99
CA GLU A 860 -11.75 24.32 8.08
C GLU A 860 -10.99 23.30 7.23
N PHE A 861 -10.63 23.67 5.99
CA PHE A 861 -9.88 22.80 5.09
C PHE A 861 -8.49 22.47 5.64
N GLN A 862 -7.78 23.46 6.19
CA GLN A 862 -6.52 23.26 6.90
C GLN A 862 -6.69 22.36 8.12
N HIS A 863 -7.71 22.60 8.95
CA HIS A 863 -7.94 21.81 10.15
C HIS A 863 -8.21 20.34 9.80
N ILE A 864 -9.15 20.06 8.90
CA ILE A 864 -9.51 18.70 8.47
C ILE A 864 -8.28 17.98 7.88
N THR A 865 -7.47 18.68 7.08
CA THR A 865 -6.25 18.11 6.49
C THR A 865 -5.26 17.61 7.55
N TYR A 866 -4.97 18.41 8.58
CA TYR A 866 -3.97 18.05 9.60
C TYR A 866 -4.54 17.22 10.75
N ASN A 867 -5.85 17.30 10.99
CA ASN A 867 -6.53 16.57 12.03
C ASN A 867 -6.95 15.16 11.58
N GLU A 868 -7.57 15.02 10.40
CA GLU A 868 -8.16 13.75 9.96
C GLU A 868 -7.31 13.04 8.91
N TYR A 869 -6.79 13.76 7.92
CA TYR A 869 -6.15 13.16 6.75
C TYR A 869 -4.67 12.78 6.98
N LEU A 870 -3.82 13.73 7.39
CA LEU A 870 -2.39 13.47 7.56
C LEU A 870 -2.05 12.38 8.59
N PRO A 871 -2.76 12.25 9.72
CA PRO A 871 -2.50 11.17 10.68
C PRO A 871 -2.67 9.77 10.08
N ILE A 872 -3.60 9.58 9.13
CA ILE A 872 -3.78 8.29 8.42
C ILE A 872 -2.54 7.93 7.57
N LEU A 873 -1.85 8.93 7.05
CA LEU A 873 -0.74 8.74 6.12
C LEU A 873 0.59 8.57 6.83
N LEU A 874 0.87 9.44 7.79
CA LEU A 874 2.19 9.58 8.40
C LEU A 874 2.29 8.87 9.75
N GLY A 875 1.15 8.59 10.40
CA GLY A 875 1.13 8.19 11.79
C GLY A 875 1.68 9.28 12.72
N ARG A 876 1.49 9.08 14.02
CA ARG A 876 1.79 10.12 15.01
C ARG A 876 3.28 10.45 15.18
N ASP A 877 4.13 9.45 15.08
CA ASP A 877 5.56 9.62 15.31
C ASP A 877 6.18 10.54 14.24
N LEU A 878 5.79 10.40 12.98
CA LEU A 878 6.22 11.33 11.92
C LEU A 878 5.48 12.66 11.94
N MET A 879 4.18 12.68 12.29
CA MET A 879 3.49 13.95 12.53
C MET A 879 4.23 14.80 13.57
N LYS A 880 4.83 14.16 14.58
CA LYS A 880 5.68 14.85 15.57
C LYS A 880 7.04 15.24 15.03
N GLU A 881 7.76 14.34 14.36
CA GLU A 881 9.10 14.59 13.78
C GLU A 881 9.11 15.80 12.83
N PHE A 882 8.02 15.97 12.08
CA PHE A 882 7.85 17.07 11.13
C PHE A 882 7.06 18.26 11.67
N ASP A 883 6.86 18.39 12.99
CA ASP A 883 6.15 19.53 13.62
C ASP A 883 4.69 19.73 13.12
N LEU A 884 4.02 18.66 12.69
CA LEU A 884 2.69 18.71 12.06
C LEU A 884 1.52 18.65 13.04
N LEU A 885 1.73 18.13 14.26
CA LEU A 885 0.70 18.03 15.29
C LEU A 885 0.02 19.39 15.58
N LEU A 886 -1.30 19.39 15.66
CA LEU A 886 -2.09 20.59 15.96
C LEU A 886 -1.95 21.02 17.42
N THR A 887 -2.22 22.30 17.68
CA THR A 887 -2.22 22.83 19.05
C THR A 887 -3.55 22.47 19.72
N PRO A 888 -3.57 21.81 20.91
CA PRO A 888 -4.85 21.38 21.51
C PRO A 888 -5.75 22.52 22.00
N SER A 889 -5.19 23.70 22.27
CA SER A 889 -5.91 24.89 22.74
C SER A 889 -5.08 26.16 22.53
N GLY A 890 -5.73 27.30 22.31
CA GLY A 890 -5.05 28.59 22.10
C GLY A 890 -4.29 28.66 20.77
N TYR A 891 -3.26 29.51 20.70
CA TYR A 891 -2.47 29.78 19.50
C TYR A 891 -1.26 28.85 19.32
N SER A 892 -0.88 28.60 18.06
CA SER A 892 0.43 28.07 17.69
C SER A 892 1.45 29.19 17.53
N GLY A 893 2.71 28.91 17.88
CA GLY A 893 3.88 29.73 17.56
C GLY A 893 4.74 29.13 16.45
N SER A 894 4.14 28.38 15.50
CA SER A 894 4.86 27.56 14.53
C SER A 894 5.32 28.29 13.26
N TYR A 895 4.80 29.50 12.99
CA TYR A 895 5.17 30.29 11.82
C TYR A 895 6.66 30.69 11.83
N ASP A 896 7.36 30.33 10.76
CA ASP A 896 8.78 30.62 10.50
C ASP A 896 8.90 31.41 9.17
N PRO A 897 9.15 32.72 9.21
CA PRO A 897 9.30 33.53 7.99
C PRO A 897 10.54 33.18 7.15
N GLN A 898 11.46 32.36 7.67
CA GLN A 898 12.61 31.86 6.92
C GLN A 898 12.32 30.53 6.20
N LEU A 899 11.12 29.95 6.39
CA LEU A 899 10.73 28.71 5.75
C LEU A 899 9.94 28.98 4.47
N ASN A 900 10.53 28.60 3.33
CA ASN A 900 9.83 28.67 2.05
C ASN A 900 8.75 27.57 1.95
N ALA A 901 7.49 28.02 1.85
CA ALA A 901 6.29 27.20 1.71
C ALA A 901 6.06 26.65 0.29
N GLY A 902 6.83 27.13 -0.70
CA GLY A 902 6.70 26.71 -2.11
C GLY A 902 6.69 25.19 -2.28
N ILE A 903 5.86 24.71 -3.19
CA ILE A 903 5.70 23.28 -3.46
C ILE A 903 7.00 22.72 -4.02
N VAL A 904 7.53 21.67 -3.39
CA VAL A 904 8.73 21.00 -3.85
C VAL A 904 8.40 20.06 -5.02
N ASN A 905 9.26 20.03 -6.03
CA ASN A 905 9.01 19.33 -7.29
C ASN A 905 8.76 17.82 -7.08
N VAL A 906 9.48 17.20 -6.13
CA VAL A 906 9.30 15.77 -5.78
C VAL A 906 7.89 15.48 -5.26
N PHE A 907 7.27 16.42 -4.55
CA PHE A 907 5.94 16.28 -3.99
C PHE A 907 4.91 16.19 -5.12
N ALA A 908 4.90 17.18 -6.01
CA ALA A 908 3.97 17.27 -7.14
C ALA A 908 4.17 16.17 -8.20
N THR A 909 5.41 15.71 -8.38
CA THR A 909 5.77 14.85 -9.50
C THR A 909 5.83 13.38 -9.15
N ALA A 910 6.11 13.03 -7.89
CA ALA A 910 6.30 11.66 -7.48
C ALA A 910 5.53 11.33 -6.19
N SER A 911 5.89 11.90 -5.04
CA SER A 911 5.43 11.34 -3.77
C SER A 911 3.93 11.53 -3.52
N TYR A 912 3.36 12.70 -3.84
CA TYR A 912 1.93 12.93 -3.61
C TYR A 912 1.02 12.23 -4.64
N ARG A 913 1.62 11.64 -5.69
CA ARG A 913 0.93 10.76 -6.65
C ARG A 913 0.65 9.37 -6.11
N TYR A 914 1.03 9.08 -4.86
CA TYR A 914 0.69 7.83 -4.18
C TYR A 914 -0.82 7.54 -4.23
N GLY A 915 -1.66 8.59 -4.25
CA GLY A 915 -3.12 8.46 -4.31
C GLY A 915 -3.60 7.67 -5.53
N HIS A 916 -2.82 7.58 -6.60
CA HIS A 916 -3.17 6.78 -7.78
C HIS A 916 -3.24 5.26 -7.48
N SER A 917 -2.50 4.75 -6.49
CA SER A 917 -2.63 3.34 -6.07
C SER A 917 -3.93 3.09 -5.28
N LEU A 918 -4.57 4.16 -4.77
CA LEU A 918 -5.78 4.07 -3.95
C LEU A 918 -7.08 4.11 -4.79
N VAL A 919 -6.98 4.34 -6.10
CA VAL A 919 -8.12 4.58 -6.98
C VAL A 919 -8.84 3.29 -7.33
N GLN A 920 -10.15 3.28 -7.11
CA GLN A 920 -11.04 2.19 -7.49
C GLN A 920 -11.33 2.16 -8.99
N GLY A 921 -11.45 0.96 -9.57
CA GLY A 921 -11.82 0.81 -10.98
C GLY A 921 -13.30 1.14 -11.26
N ASN A 922 -14.14 1.14 -10.24
CA ASN A 922 -15.54 1.52 -10.36
C ASN A 922 -15.95 2.50 -9.27
N ILE A 923 -16.90 3.37 -9.58
CA ILE A 923 -17.55 4.27 -8.63
C ILE A 923 -19.00 3.80 -8.43
N ASP A 924 -19.34 3.42 -7.21
CA ASP A 924 -20.70 3.01 -6.85
C ASP A 924 -21.55 4.20 -6.38
N LEU A 925 -22.75 4.32 -6.93
CA LEU A 925 -23.80 5.21 -6.42
C LEU A 925 -24.65 4.41 -5.45
N ILE A 926 -24.75 4.87 -4.21
CA ILE A 926 -25.38 4.11 -3.12
C ILE A 926 -26.66 4.80 -2.65
N ASN A 927 -27.76 4.05 -2.58
CA ASN A 927 -29.05 4.49 -2.06
C ASN A 927 -29.02 4.63 -0.52
N GLU A 928 -30.06 5.23 0.06
CA GLU A 928 -30.18 5.39 1.52
C GLU A 928 -30.20 4.06 2.29
N ASP A 929 -30.78 3.01 1.69
CA ASP A 929 -30.82 1.66 2.28
C ASP A 929 -29.49 0.88 2.17
N GLY A 930 -28.46 1.51 1.56
CA GLY A 930 -27.16 0.90 1.32
C GLY A 930 -27.06 0.04 0.06
N SER A 931 -28.14 -0.10 -0.72
CA SER A 931 -28.10 -0.81 -2.00
C SER A 931 -27.36 -0.01 -3.07
N VAL A 932 -26.62 -0.71 -3.94
CA VAL A 932 -25.94 -0.08 -5.09
C VAL A 932 -27.00 0.26 -6.15
N HIS A 933 -27.22 1.55 -6.39
CA HIS A 933 -28.11 2.04 -7.45
C HIS A 933 -27.50 1.81 -8.83
N LYS A 934 -26.23 2.17 -9.00
CA LYS A 934 -25.49 2.10 -10.25
C LYS A 934 -24.00 1.98 -9.98
N ARG A 935 -23.31 1.19 -10.80
CA ARG A 935 -21.86 1.03 -10.79
C ARG A 935 -21.29 1.60 -12.08
N LEU A 936 -20.35 2.52 -11.96
CA LEU A 936 -19.77 3.25 -13.10
C LEU A 936 -18.28 2.89 -13.26
N PRO A 937 -17.87 2.29 -14.40
CA PRO A 937 -16.44 2.10 -14.69
C PRO A 937 -15.74 3.45 -14.82
N LEU A 938 -14.60 3.63 -14.14
CA LEU A 938 -13.91 4.92 -14.06
C LEU A 938 -13.55 5.49 -15.44
N ALA A 939 -13.12 4.66 -16.39
CA ALA A 939 -12.75 5.10 -17.74
C ALA A 939 -13.89 5.85 -18.46
N THR A 940 -15.15 5.56 -18.12
CA THR A 940 -16.33 6.21 -18.72
C THR A 940 -16.72 7.53 -18.05
N GLN A 941 -16.11 7.84 -16.91
CA GLN A 941 -16.43 8.99 -16.07
C GLN A 941 -15.42 10.13 -16.21
N PHE A 942 -14.31 9.91 -16.92
CA PHE A 942 -13.35 10.97 -17.18
C PHE A 942 -13.97 12.08 -18.04
N PHE A 943 -13.88 13.33 -17.58
CA PHE A 943 -14.45 14.49 -18.29
C PHE A 943 -15.95 14.34 -18.63
N ASN A 944 -16.70 13.62 -17.78
CA ASN A 944 -18.12 13.34 -18.01
C ASN A 944 -18.95 13.40 -16.71
N PRO A 945 -19.33 14.60 -16.23
CA PRO A 945 -20.08 14.76 -14.98
C PRO A 945 -21.59 14.62 -15.13
N ALA A 946 -22.10 14.13 -16.27
CA ALA A 946 -23.54 14.03 -16.55
C ALA A 946 -24.32 13.20 -15.53
N GLU A 947 -23.68 12.21 -14.89
CA GLU A 947 -24.32 11.38 -13.86
C GLU A 947 -24.61 12.17 -12.56
N LEU A 948 -23.86 13.23 -12.25
CA LEU A 948 -24.02 14.01 -11.01
C LEU A 948 -25.28 14.87 -11.01
N VAL A 949 -25.70 15.36 -12.17
CA VAL A 949 -26.85 16.28 -12.30
C VAL A 949 -28.18 15.55 -12.35
N GLN A 950 -28.17 14.21 -12.38
CA GLN A 950 -29.38 13.42 -12.27
C GLN A 950 -29.97 13.55 -10.85
N PRO A 951 -31.31 13.47 -10.71
CA PRO A 951 -31.96 13.59 -9.40
C PRO A 951 -31.38 12.62 -8.36
N ASP A 952 -31.08 13.13 -7.16
CA ASP A 952 -30.53 12.39 -5.99
C ASP A 952 -29.11 11.79 -6.19
N ASN A 953 -28.53 11.84 -7.40
CA ASN A 953 -27.26 11.16 -7.65
C ASN A 953 -26.08 11.79 -6.91
N LEU A 954 -26.03 13.12 -6.69
CA LEU A 954 -24.97 13.75 -5.92
C LEU A 954 -24.85 13.15 -4.50
N ASP A 955 -25.97 12.96 -3.83
CA ASP A 955 -26.00 12.36 -2.49
C ASP A 955 -25.65 10.87 -2.53
N ARG A 956 -26.04 10.16 -3.59
CA ARG A 956 -25.60 8.77 -3.82
C ARG A 956 -24.10 8.65 -4.06
N PHE A 957 -23.48 9.63 -4.72
CA PHE A 957 -22.03 9.70 -4.86
C PHE A 957 -21.36 9.93 -3.52
N TYR A 958 -21.85 10.87 -2.70
CA TYR A 958 -21.32 11.05 -1.35
C TYR A 958 -21.43 9.77 -0.51
N ARG A 959 -22.58 9.09 -0.53
CA ARG A 959 -22.75 7.78 0.13
C ARG A 959 -21.77 6.73 -0.41
N GLY A 960 -21.52 6.73 -1.72
CA GLY A 960 -20.50 5.92 -2.40
C GLY A 960 -19.11 6.15 -1.85
N LEU A 961 -18.64 7.41 -1.87
CA LEU A 961 -17.31 7.81 -1.40
C LEU A 961 -17.05 7.42 0.06
N ILE A 962 -18.05 7.57 0.93
CA ILE A 962 -17.91 7.28 2.37
C ILE A 962 -18.20 5.80 2.74
N SER A 963 -18.64 4.95 1.80
CA SER A 963 -18.95 3.54 2.09
C SER A 963 -18.06 2.56 1.34
N GLN A 964 -17.73 2.85 0.09
CA GLN A 964 -16.87 2.03 -0.75
C GLN A 964 -15.43 2.04 -0.19
N PRO A 965 -14.70 0.91 -0.17
CA PRO A 965 -13.29 0.92 0.20
C PRO A 965 -12.44 1.65 -0.85
N SER A 966 -11.35 2.30 -0.45
CA SER A 966 -10.28 2.64 -1.40
C SER A 966 -9.56 1.37 -1.86
N GLN A 967 -8.70 1.46 -2.88
CA GLN A 967 -7.65 0.45 -3.08
C GLN A 967 -6.57 0.58 -1.99
N SER A 968 -5.72 -0.43 -1.86
CA SER A 968 -4.63 -0.44 -0.88
C SER A 968 -3.43 0.38 -1.37
N TYR A 969 -2.60 0.86 -0.43
CA TYR A 969 -1.30 1.41 -0.79
C TYR A 969 -0.33 0.25 -1.00
N ASP A 970 -0.08 -0.08 -2.26
CA ASP A 970 0.83 -1.13 -2.68
C ASP A 970 1.27 -0.88 -4.13
N GLY A 971 2.06 -1.83 -4.67
CA GLY A 971 2.51 -1.81 -6.05
C GLY A 971 1.44 -2.24 -7.05
N PHE A 972 0.15 -2.16 -6.77
CA PHE A 972 -0.90 -2.42 -7.74
C PHE A 972 -1.63 -1.13 -8.14
N MET A 973 -2.17 -1.12 -9.36
CA MET A 973 -3.01 -0.03 -9.84
C MET A 973 -4.23 -0.57 -10.57
N SER A 974 -5.30 0.22 -10.66
CA SER A 974 -6.47 -0.17 -11.43
C SER A 974 -6.17 -0.16 -12.93
N GLU A 975 -6.63 -1.19 -13.65
CA GLU A 975 -6.59 -1.25 -15.12
C GLU A 975 -7.22 0.00 -15.79
N GLN A 976 -8.20 0.61 -15.12
CA GLN A 976 -8.85 1.84 -15.60
C GLN A 976 -7.87 3.03 -15.70
N LEU A 977 -6.74 2.97 -15.01
CA LEU A 977 -5.68 3.99 -15.03
C LEU A 977 -4.46 3.57 -15.85
N THR A 978 -4.13 2.28 -15.93
CA THR A 978 -2.92 1.78 -16.61
C THR A 978 -3.16 1.45 -18.09
N ASN A 979 -4.40 1.22 -18.50
CA ASN A 979 -4.76 0.85 -19.88
C ASN A 979 -5.87 1.73 -20.49
N HIS A 980 -6.71 2.36 -19.64
CA HIS A 980 -7.93 3.07 -20.07
C HIS A 980 -7.98 4.55 -19.61
N LEU A 981 -6.84 5.14 -19.20
CA LEU A 981 -6.81 6.55 -18.80
C LEU A 981 -7.22 7.43 -19.99
N PHE A 982 -8.27 8.23 -19.82
CA PHE A 982 -8.78 9.11 -20.88
C PHE A 982 -9.06 8.33 -22.18
N GLU A 983 -9.70 7.16 -22.03
CA GLU A 983 -10.15 6.36 -23.16
C GLU A 983 -11.23 7.11 -23.97
N PRO A 984 -11.01 7.30 -25.29
CA PRO A 984 -12.04 7.83 -26.16
C PRO A 984 -13.16 6.79 -26.36
N PRO A 985 -14.45 7.19 -26.32
CA PRO A 985 -15.55 6.26 -26.51
C PRO A 985 -15.42 5.41 -27.78
N GLY A 986 -15.45 4.09 -27.62
CA GLY A 986 -15.43 3.11 -28.71
C GLY A 986 -14.03 2.73 -29.21
N PHE A 987 -12.95 3.24 -28.62
CA PHE A 987 -11.58 2.87 -29.00
C PHE A 987 -11.10 1.58 -28.30
N GLY A 988 -11.58 1.31 -27.09
CA GLY A 988 -11.19 0.13 -26.31
C GLY A 988 -9.85 0.26 -25.59
N PHE A 989 -9.18 1.41 -25.69
CA PHE A 989 -7.92 1.71 -25.00
C PHE A 989 -7.75 3.21 -24.75
N GLY A 990 -7.02 3.54 -23.70
CA GLY A 990 -6.56 4.90 -23.36
C GLY A 990 -5.05 4.95 -23.14
N ALA A 991 -4.59 5.84 -22.26
CA ALA A 991 -3.21 5.95 -21.82
C ALA A 991 -2.94 5.14 -20.55
N ASP A 992 -1.67 5.16 -20.12
CA ASP A 992 -1.17 4.54 -18.90
C ASP A 992 -0.66 5.62 -17.91
N LEU A 993 -1.40 5.83 -16.83
CA LEU A 993 -1.07 6.79 -15.78
C LEU A 993 0.21 6.43 -15.02
N ALA A 994 0.46 5.14 -14.78
CA ALA A 994 1.66 4.68 -14.08
C ALA A 994 2.91 4.96 -14.92
N ALA A 995 2.85 4.65 -16.23
CA ALA A 995 3.91 5.00 -17.16
C ALA A 995 4.09 6.53 -17.28
N PHE A 996 3.00 7.31 -17.26
CA PHE A 996 3.09 8.77 -17.23
C PHE A 996 3.75 9.30 -15.96
N ASN A 997 3.52 8.71 -14.79
CA ASN A 997 4.18 9.12 -13.54
C ASN A 997 5.70 8.89 -13.61
N VAL A 998 6.12 7.72 -14.12
CA VAL A 998 7.54 7.39 -14.34
C VAL A 998 8.17 8.38 -15.34
N GLN A 999 7.53 8.57 -16.49
CA GLN A 999 8.03 9.45 -17.54
C GLN A 999 8.07 10.92 -17.09
N ARG A 1000 7.10 11.39 -16.31
CA ARG A 1000 7.06 12.74 -15.73
C ARG A 1000 8.16 12.96 -14.70
N GLY A 1001 8.47 11.96 -13.88
CA GLY A 1001 9.64 11.99 -12.99
C GLY A 1001 10.94 12.24 -13.75
N ARG A 1002 11.12 11.58 -14.90
CA ARG A 1002 12.28 11.76 -15.78
C ARG A 1002 12.29 13.12 -16.48
N ASP A 1003 11.14 13.60 -16.95
CA ASP A 1003 10.99 14.95 -17.52
C ASP A 1003 11.40 16.05 -16.52
N HIS A 1004 11.02 15.90 -15.25
CA HIS A 1004 11.28 16.86 -14.17
C HIS A 1004 12.66 16.71 -13.51
N GLY A 1005 13.47 15.74 -13.96
CA GLY A 1005 14.80 15.47 -13.42
C GLY A 1005 14.75 15.09 -11.95
N ILE A 1006 13.75 14.30 -11.53
CA ILE A 1006 13.67 13.79 -10.16
C ILE A 1006 14.85 12.83 -9.93
N PRO A 1007 15.65 13.02 -8.84
CA PRO A 1007 16.73 12.11 -8.49
C PRO A 1007 16.28 10.66 -8.26
N SER A 1008 17.24 9.74 -8.23
CA SER A 1008 16.96 8.31 -8.07
C SER A 1008 16.30 8.01 -6.71
N TYR A 1009 15.65 6.85 -6.61
CA TYR A 1009 15.11 6.37 -5.33
C TYR A 1009 16.15 6.41 -4.20
N ASN A 1010 17.37 5.97 -4.48
CA ASN A 1010 18.47 5.94 -3.51
C ASN A 1010 18.90 7.32 -3.01
N ASP A 1011 18.90 8.33 -3.87
CA ASP A 1011 19.24 9.70 -3.45
C ASP A 1011 18.21 10.26 -2.45
N TRP A 1012 16.93 9.90 -2.63
CA TRP A 1012 15.87 10.25 -1.69
C TRP A 1012 15.93 9.44 -0.40
N ARG A 1013 16.34 8.16 -0.45
CA ARG A 1013 16.60 7.38 0.76
C ARG A 1013 17.65 8.05 1.64
N GLU A 1014 18.80 8.40 1.06
CA GLU A 1014 19.87 9.08 1.79
C GLU A 1014 19.42 10.45 2.33
N PHE A 1015 18.69 11.22 1.52
CA PHE A 1015 18.13 12.50 1.97
C PHE A 1015 17.24 12.34 3.22
N CYS A 1016 16.47 11.25 3.30
CA CYS A 1016 15.60 10.92 4.43
C CYS A 1016 16.31 10.18 5.58
N GLY A 1017 17.64 10.08 5.53
CA GLY A 1017 18.46 9.44 6.56
C GLY A 1017 18.48 7.91 6.53
N MET A 1018 17.99 7.30 5.44
CA MET A 1018 18.02 5.85 5.23
C MET A 1018 19.25 5.42 4.45
N SER A 1019 19.68 4.18 4.64
CA SER A 1019 20.80 3.61 3.90
C SER A 1019 20.48 3.45 2.42
N ARG A 1020 21.48 3.76 1.58
CA ARG A 1020 21.47 3.49 0.14
C ARG A 1020 21.40 1.98 -0.11
N ILE A 1021 20.61 1.57 -1.09
CA ILE A 1021 20.51 0.18 -1.56
C ILE A 1021 21.62 -0.06 -2.59
N THR A 1022 22.54 -0.97 -2.30
CA THR A 1022 23.67 -1.28 -3.20
C THR A 1022 23.45 -2.57 -3.99
N ASP A 1023 22.53 -3.43 -3.54
CA ASP A 1023 22.17 -4.68 -4.21
C ASP A 1023 20.65 -4.87 -4.18
N PHE A 1024 20.06 -5.39 -5.26
CA PHE A 1024 18.61 -5.56 -5.36
C PHE A 1024 18.02 -6.47 -4.27
N SER A 1025 18.79 -7.42 -3.71
CA SER A 1025 18.30 -8.26 -2.61
C SER A 1025 17.93 -7.46 -1.35
N GLN A 1026 18.59 -6.32 -1.11
CA GLN A 1026 18.29 -5.43 0.02
C GLN A 1026 16.94 -4.72 -0.13
N LEU A 1027 16.35 -4.67 -1.34
CA LEU A 1027 15.00 -4.14 -1.49
C LEU A 1027 13.97 -4.99 -0.72
N ALA A 1028 14.21 -6.28 -0.51
CA ALA A 1028 13.31 -7.14 0.24
C ALA A 1028 13.12 -6.70 1.71
N ASP A 1029 14.01 -5.87 2.25
CA ASP A 1029 13.90 -5.28 3.59
C ASP A 1029 12.83 -4.16 3.65
N VAL A 1030 12.49 -3.55 2.51
CA VAL A 1030 11.62 -2.37 2.43
C VAL A 1030 10.38 -2.56 1.55
N MET A 1031 10.32 -3.61 0.73
CA MET A 1031 9.16 -3.99 -0.10
C MET A 1031 8.88 -5.50 -0.02
N SER A 1032 7.96 -6.02 -0.84
CA SER A 1032 7.75 -7.48 -0.93
C SER A 1032 8.92 -8.15 -1.65
N PRO A 1033 9.27 -9.41 -1.33
CA PRO A 1033 10.31 -10.14 -2.05
C PRO A 1033 10.03 -10.27 -3.55
N GLN A 1034 8.75 -10.39 -3.93
CA GLN A 1034 8.31 -10.43 -5.31
C GLN A 1034 8.58 -9.10 -6.02
N ALA A 1035 8.21 -7.97 -5.40
CA ALA A 1035 8.52 -6.65 -5.95
C ALA A 1035 10.04 -6.48 -6.12
N ALA A 1036 10.83 -6.79 -5.09
CA ALA A 1036 12.30 -6.71 -5.15
C ALA A 1036 12.90 -7.49 -6.33
N GLN A 1037 12.40 -8.71 -6.59
CA GLN A 1037 12.81 -9.50 -7.76
C GLN A 1037 12.39 -8.84 -9.08
N SER A 1038 11.18 -8.30 -9.17
CA SER A 1038 10.72 -7.57 -10.35
C SER A 1038 11.58 -6.33 -10.63
N PHE A 1039 12.01 -5.59 -9.60
CA PHE A 1039 12.94 -4.46 -9.78
C PHE A 1039 14.27 -4.90 -10.39
N ALA A 1040 14.82 -6.05 -9.95
CA ALA A 1040 16.05 -6.62 -10.49
C ALA A 1040 15.91 -7.11 -11.95
N GLN A 1041 14.68 -7.40 -12.40
CA GLN A 1041 14.40 -7.77 -13.80
C GLN A 1041 14.29 -6.55 -14.72
N VAL A 1042 13.86 -5.40 -14.17
CA VAL A 1042 13.59 -4.18 -14.95
C VAL A 1042 14.79 -3.24 -14.99
N TYR A 1043 15.42 -2.98 -13.85
CA TYR A 1043 16.53 -2.03 -13.73
C TYR A 1043 17.88 -2.77 -13.72
N LYS A 1044 18.92 -2.14 -14.28
CA LYS A 1044 20.26 -2.73 -14.32
C LYS A 1044 21.03 -2.51 -13.03
N HIS A 1045 20.80 -1.40 -12.34
CA HIS A 1045 21.43 -1.05 -11.08
C HIS A 1045 20.42 -0.40 -10.11
N PRO A 1046 20.53 -0.56 -8.78
CA PRO A 1046 19.61 0.07 -7.82
C PRO A 1046 19.53 1.61 -7.91
N ASP A 1047 20.60 2.27 -8.35
CA ASP A 1047 20.62 3.73 -8.60
C ASP A 1047 19.85 4.15 -9.86
N ASP A 1048 19.45 3.19 -10.70
CA ASP A 1048 18.62 3.46 -11.87
C ASP A 1048 17.13 3.57 -11.51
N ILE A 1049 16.73 3.16 -10.30
CA ILE A 1049 15.33 3.06 -9.92
C ILE A 1049 14.65 4.44 -9.86
N ASP A 1050 13.55 4.59 -10.60
CA ASP A 1050 12.72 5.79 -10.57
C ASP A 1050 11.95 5.88 -9.24
N LEU A 1051 11.94 7.07 -8.62
CA LEU A 1051 11.36 7.28 -7.29
C LEU A 1051 9.89 6.84 -7.19
N PHE A 1052 9.05 7.16 -8.18
CA PHE A 1052 7.63 6.84 -8.13
C PHE A 1052 7.39 5.33 -8.02
N ALA A 1053 8.06 4.55 -8.89
CA ALA A 1053 7.90 3.09 -8.93
C ALA A 1053 8.32 2.44 -7.60
N ALA A 1054 9.46 2.86 -7.03
CA ALA A 1054 9.91 2.35 -5.73
C ALA A 1054 9.00 2.78 -4.58
N GLY A 1055 8.61 4.06 -4.54
CA GLY A 1055 7.84 4.62 -3.44
C GLY A 1055 6.52 3.89 -3.21
N VAL A 1056 5.71 3.68 -4.26
CA VAL A 1056 4.42 2.95 -4.13
C VAL A 1056 4.60 1.47 -3.74
N ASN A 1057 5.77 0.89 -3.98
CA ASN A 1057 6.09 -0.49 -3.62
C ASN A 1057 6.67 -0.65 -2.19
N GLU A 1058 7.04 0.45 -1.52
CA GLU A 1058 7.52 0.39 -0.14
C GLU A 1058 6.42 -0.07 0.82
N ARG A 1059 6.80 -0.85 1.84
CA ARG A 1059 5.89 -1.23 2.92
C ARG A 1059 5.50 0.00 3.75
N PRO A 1060 4.22 0.10 4.18
CA PRO A 1060 3.78 1.16 5.06
C PRO A 1060 4.61 1.26 6.35
N ILE A 1061 4.86 2.49 6.80
CA ILE A 1061 5.43 2.77 8.12
C ILE A 1061 4.45 2.39 9.23
N ALA A 1062 4.97 2.18 10.45
CA ALA A 1062 4.13 1.90 11.61
C ALA A 1062 3.15 3.07 11.88
N GLY A 1063 1.85 2.74 11.98
CA GLY A 1063 0.78 3.69 12.26
C GLY A 1063 0.39 4.61 11.10
N GLY A 1064 1.05 4.51 9.95
CA GLY A 1064 0.74 5.25 8.73
C GLY A 1064 0.44 4.35 7.54
N THR A 1065 0.04 4.94 6.43
CA THR A 1065 -0.28 4.24 5.19
C THR A 1065 0.88 4.24 4.19
N LEU A 1066 1.77 5.24 4.26
CA LEU A 1066 2.82 5.46 3.27
C LEU A 1066 4.11 4.70 3.57
N GLY A 1067 4.88 4.40 2.53
CA GLY A 1067 6.27 3.97 2.66
C GLY A 1067 7.17 5.06 3.24
N PRO A 1068 8.32 4.71 3.86
CA PRO A 1068 9.18 5.64 4.55
C PRO A 1068 9.72 6.79 3.68
N THR A 1069 9.99 6.56 2.39
CA THR A 1069 10.54 7.59 1.49
C THR A 1069 9.47 8.62 1.14
N PHE A 1070 8.26 8.18 0.78
CA PHE A 1070 7.14 9.09 0.53
C PHE A 1070 6.66 9.80 1.79
N ALA A 1071 6.62 9.11 2.93
CA ALA A 1071 6.25 9.72 4.21
C ALA A 1071 7.21 10.86 4.59
N CYS A 1072 8.51 10.69 4.33
CA CYS A 1072 9.52 11.72 4.54
C CYS A 1072 9.29 12.97 3.66
N SER A 1073 9.12 12.80 2.33
CA SER A 1073 8.96 13.94 1.43
C SER A 1073 7.62 14.65 1.61
N ILE A 1074 6.55 13.89 1.87
CA ILE A 1074 5.21 14.43 2.17
C ILE A 1074 5.23 15.15 3.52
N GLY A 1075 5.81 14.55 4.57
CA GLY A 1075 5.95 15.18 5.89
C GLY A 1075 6.70 16.51 5.82
N GLU A 1076 7.81 16.57 5.07
CA GLU A 1076 8.56 17.82 4.86
C GLU A 1076 7.76 18.87 4.07
N GLN A 1077 6.98 18.47 3.05
CA GLN A 1077 6.12 19.42 2.33
C GLN A 1077 5.04 19.99 3.25
N PHE A 1078 4.26 19.16 3.95
CA PHE A 1078 3.21 19.66 4.83
C PHE A 1078 3.78 20.51 5.99
N ARG A 1079 5.00 20.22 6.46
CA ARG A 1079 5.66 21.09 7.43
C ARG A 1079 5.88 22.50 6.88
N ARG A 1080 6.28 22.60 5.61
CA ARG A 1080 6.44 23.89 4.91
C ARG A 1080 5.11 24.60 4.73
N LEU A 1081 4.05 23.85 4.41
CA LEU A 1081 2.70 24.40 4.26
C LEU A 1081 2.12 24.95 5.56
N LYS A 1082 2.37 24.30 6.69
CA LYS A 1082 1.93 24.77 8.00
C LYS A 1082 2.80 25.90 8.53
N ASN A 1083 4.10 25.64 8.66
CA ASN A 1083 5.01 26.52 9.38
C ASN A 1083 5.52 27.68 8.50
N GLY A 1084 5.44 27.58 7.18
CA GLY A 1084 5.80 28.66 6.26
C GLY A 1084 4.63 29.59 5.90
N ASP A 1085 3.44 29.31 6.41
CA ASP A 1085 2.21 30.04 6.09
C ASP A 1085 1.84 31.05 7.19
N ARG A 1086 1.93 32.34 6.86
CA ARG A 1086 1.58 33.45 7.77
C ARG A 1086 0.11 33.40 8.19
N PHE A 1087 -0.75 32.85 7.34
CA PHE A 1087 -2.19 32.81 7.51
C PHE A 1087 -2.67 31.43 8.02
N TRP A 1088 -1.77 30.55 8.47
CA TRP A 1088 -2.14 29.31 9.15
C TRP A 1088 -3.12 29.60 10.30
N TYR A 1089 -4.23 28.86 10.35
CA TYR A 1089 -5.39 29.26 11.17
C TYR A 1089 -5.11 29.33 12.68
N GLU A 1090 -4.11 28.59 13.20
CA GLU A 1090 -3.76 28.62 14.62
C GLU A 1090 -2.78 29.75 14.99
N ASN A 1091 -2.26 30.52 14.04
CA ASN A 1091 -1.28 31.58 14.36
C ASN A 1091 -1.91 32.70 15.20
N GLY A 1092 -1.20 33.15 16.24
CA GLY A 1092 -1.60 34.28 17.09
C GLY A 1092 -0.77 35.55 16.86
N GLY A 1093 -1.35 36.72 17.15
CA GLY A 1093 -0.64 38.00 17.16
C GLY A 1093 -0.33 38.60 15.78
N LEU A 1094 -0.92 38.08 14.71
CA LEU A 1094 -0.80 38.61 13.35
C LEU A 1094 -2.10 39.30 12.92
N GLU A 1095 -2.01 40.20 11.93
CA GLU A 1095 -3.18 40.88 11.35
C GLU A 1095 -4.22 39.88 10.83
N SER A 1096 -3.77 38.73 10.32
CA SER A 1096 -4.59 37.63 9.80
C SER A 1096 -5.12 36.65 10.86
N SER A 1097 -4.73 36.78 12.13
CA SER A 1097 -5.07 35.81 13.18
C SER A 1097 -6.56 35.77 13.49
N LEU A 1098 -7.11 34.56 13.63
CA LEU A 1098 -8.41 34.36 14.27
C LEU A 1098 -8.28 34.61 15.78
N ASN A 1099 -9.36 34.98 16.46
CA ASN A 1099 -9.32 35.02 17.93
C ASN A 1099 -9.40 33.59 18.51
N GLU A 1100 -9.02 33.40 19.78
CA GLU A 1100 -8.98 32.04 20.37
C GLU A 1100 -10.34 31.33 20.32
N VAL A 1101 -11.45 32.06 20.50
CA VAL A 1101 -12.80 31.46 20.48
C VAL A 1101 -13.15 31.00 19.07
N GLN A 1102 -12.82 31.80 18.04
CA GLN A 1102 -12.96 31.41 16.64
C GLN A 1102 -12.14 30.16 16.31
N ILE A 1103 -10.89 30.05 16.82
CA ILE A 1103 -10.05 28.85 16.61
C ILE A 1103 -10.68 27.61 17.26
N GLU A 1104 -11.25 27.74 18.48
CA GLU A 1104 -11.95 26.63 19.14
C GLU A 1104 -13.19 26.16 18.35
N GLU A 1105 -13.83 27.05 17.58
CA GLU A 1105 -14.92 26.67 16.67
C GLU A 1105 -14.39 25.95 15.43
N ILE A 1106 -13.31 26.43 14.80
CA ILE A 1106 -12.67 25.76 13.66
C ILE A 1106 -12.19 24.34 14.04
N ARG A 1107 -11.73 24.12 15.28
CA ARG A 1107 -11.32 22.80 15.78
C ARG A 1107 -12.45 21.75 15.84
N LYS A 1108 -13.70 22.16 15.61
CA LYS A 1108 -14.86 21.26 15.50
C LYS A 1108 -15.15 20.84 14.06
N ALA A 1109 -14.55 21.50 13.08
CA ALA A 1109 -14.75 21.20 11.67
C ALA A 1109 -14.33 19.75 11.37
N SER A 1110 -15.18 19.04 10.65
CA SER A 1110 -14.93 17.66 10.22
C SER A 1110 -15.52 17.44 8.84
N LEU A 1111 -14.94 16.52 8.06
CA LEU A 1111 -15.49 16.24 6.74
C LEU A 1111 -16.91 15.62 6.82
N ALA A 1112 -17.20 14.92 7.93
CA ALA A 1112 -18.55 14.47 8.26
C ALA A 1112 -19.55 15.63 8.41
N ARG A 1113 -19.16 16.70 9.13
CA ARG A 1113 -20.01 17.89 9.31
C ARG A 1113 -20.27 18.59 7.98
N LEU A 1114 -19.24 18.76 7.15
CA LEU A 1114 -19.39 19.38 5.83
C LEU A 1114 -20.38 18.60 4.95
N LEU A 1115 -20.31 17.28 4.94
CA LEU A 1115 -21.29 16.44 4.23
C LEU A 1115 -22.69 16.66 4.76
N CYS A 1116 -22.89 16.63 6.07
CA CYS A 1116 -24.20 16.82 6.67
C CYS A 1116 -24.78 18.23 6.40
N ASP A 1117 -23.96 19.28 6.37
CA ASP A 1117 -24.43 20.66 6.16
C ASP A 1117 -24.70 21.01 4.69
N ASN A 1118 -24.11 20.26 3.75
CA ASN A 1118 -24.12 20.61 2.32
C ASN A 1118 -24.68 19.51 1.40
N SER A 1119 -25.35 18.50 1.98
CA SER A 1119 -26.05 17.43 1.25
C SER A 1119 -27.35 17.05 1.98
N ASN A 1120 -28.15 16.12 1.44
CA ASN A 1120 -29.33 15.61 2.15
C ASN A 1120 -29.05 14.34 2.96
N LEU A 1121 -27.78 13.98 3.18
CA LEU A 1121 -27.43 12.81 3.99
C LEU A 1121 -27.94 12.99 5.43
N LYS A 1122 -28.64 11.98 5.95
CA LYS A 1122 -29.18 11.97 7.32
C LYS A 1122 -28.28 11.27 8.33
N PHE A 1123 -27.52 10.30 7.86
CA PHE A 1123 -26.62 9.50 8.69
C PHE A 1123 -25.25 9.39 8.05
N VAL A 1124 -24.21 9.73 8.81
CA VAL A 1124 -22.81 9.74 8.38
C VAL A 1124 -21.95 9.22 9.53
N GLN A 1125 -20.88 8.48 9.25
CA GLN A 1125 -19.92 8.10 10.29
C GLN A 1125 -18.99 9.28 10.65
N PRO A 1126 -18.62 9.48 11.92
CA PRO A 1126 -17.81 10.64 12.32
C PRO A 1126 -16.45 10.76 11.61
N LEU A 1127 -15.77 9.63 11.36
CA LEU A 1127 -14.52 9.59 10.60
C LEU A 1127 -14.80 9.04 9.20
N VAL A 1128 -15.14 9.91 8.25
CA VAL A 1128 -15.62 9.47 6.92
C VAL A 1128 -14.56 8.82 6.04
N MET A 1129 -13.27 9.09 6.29
CA MET A 1129 -12.15 8.42 5.62
C MET A 1129 -11.89 7.01 6.15
N ILE A 1130 -12.50 6.64 7.28
CA ILE A 1130 -12.45 5.32 7.88
C ILE A 1130 -13.78 4.61 7.63
N ARG A 1131 -13.73 3.32 7.31
CA ARG A 1131 -14.92 2.51 7.06
C ARG A 1131 -15.81 2.42 8.30
N GLU A 1132 -17.09 2.21 8.04
CA GLU A 1132 -18.08 1.95 9.09
C GLU A 1132 -17.67 0.73 9.93
N SER A 1133 -17.76 0.88 11.25
CA SER A 1133 -17.43 -0.17 12.22
C SER A 1133 -18.23 0.02 13.51
N SER A 1134 -18.09 -0.88 14.47
CA SER A 1134 -18.78 -0.77 15.77
C SER A 1134 -18.42 0.49 16.55
N TRP A 1135 -17.21 1.04 16.34
CA TRP A 1135 -16.72 2.25 17.03
C TRP A 1135 -16.75 3.50 16.15
N ASN A 1136 -16.88 3.35 14.83
CA ASN A 1136 -17.16 4.43 13.88
C ASN A 1136 -18.49 4.18 13.14
N PRO A 1137 -19.63 4.06 13.85
CA PRO A 1137 -20.91 3.79 13.22
C PRO A 1137 -21.43 5.05 12.52
N LYS A 1138 -22.38 4.88 11.60
CA LYS A 1138 -23.18 6.00 11.10
C LYS A 1138 -24.03 6.57 12.23
N VAL A 1139 -23.99 7.89 12.40
CA VAL A 1139 -24.76 8.63 13.41
C VAL A 1139 -25.59 9.72 12.74
N ASP A 1140 -26.61 10.19 13.45
CA ASP A 1140 -27.50 11.26 12.98
C ASP A 1140 -26.71 12.55 12.76
N CYS A 1141 -26.86 13.16 11.59
CA CYS A 1141 -26.25 14.44 11.25
C CYS A 1141 -26.66 15.58 12.18
N ASP A 1142 -27.84 15.53 12.80
CA ASP A 1142 -28.31 16.56 13.76
C ASP A 1142 -27.96 16.20 15.22
N GLY A 1143 -27.25 15.09 15.44
CA GLY A 1143 -26.84 14.60 16.75
C GLY A 1143 -25.58 15.27 17.32
N GLU A 1144 -25.30 15.03 18.60
CA GLU A 1144 -24.12 15.61 19.29
C GLU A 1144 -22.77 14.97 18.89
N ASP A 1145 -22.79 13.89 18.11
CA ASP A 1145 -21.59 13.14 17.71
C ASP A 1145 -20.86 13.78 16.52
N ILE A 1146 -21.55 14.57 15.69
CA ILE A 1146 -20.99 15.37 14.59
C ILE A 1146 -21.20 16.85 14.91
N GLN A 1147 -20.18 17.51 15.46
CA GLN A 1147 -20.29 18.86 15.99
C GLN A 1147 -20.42 19.92 14.88
N HIS A 1148 -21.24 20.94 15.13
CA HIS A 1148 -21.31 22.14 14.29
C HIS A 1148 -20.20 23.14 14.62
N VAL A 1149 -19.72 23.83 13.59
CA VAL A 1149 -18.90 25.04 13.70
C VAL A 1149 -19.85 26.21 13.96
N ASP A 1150 -19.78 26.82 15.16
CA ASP A 1150 -20.65 27.92 15.55
C ASP A 1150 -20.07 29.27 15.10
N LEU A 1151 -20.75 29.91 14.14
CA LEU A 1151 -20.31 31.17 13.55
C LEU A 1151 -20.72 32.41 14.38
N ASP A 1152 -21.46 32.27 15.49
CA ASP A 1152 -21.85 33.40 16.35
C ASP A 1152 -20.64 34.23 16.82
N ASN A 1153 -19.45 33.61 16.92
CA ASN A 1153 -18.21 34.29 17.31
C ASN A 1153 -17.59 35.20 16.22
N TRP A 1154 -18.19 35.25 15.03
CA TRP A 1154 -17.89 36.24 13.97
C TRP A 1154 -18.88 37.40 13.95
N GLN A 1155 -19.85 37.43 14.85
CA GLN A 1155 -20.76 38.56 14.99
C GLN A 1155 -20.00 39.81 15.45
N ASN A 1156 -20.19 40.92 14.74
CA ASN A 1156 -19.50 42.20 14.95
C ASN A 1156 -17.97 42.11 14.83
N GLU A 1157 -17.43 41.13 14.11
CA GLU A 1157 -16.01 41.10 13.76
C GLU A 1157 -15.64 42.44 13.07
N PRO A 1158 -14.55 43.11 13.47
CA PRO A 1158 -14.18 44.40 12.92
C PRO A 1158 -13.99 44.34 11.40
N VAL A 1159 -14.68 45.21 10.67
CA VAL A 1159 -14.52 45.33 9.22
C VAL A 1159 -13.17 45.96 8.92
N TRP A 1160 -12.32 45.22 8.22
CA TRP A 1160 -11.04 45.73 7.73
C TRP A 1160 -11.28 46.66 6.53
N THR A 1161 -10.83 47.91 6.63
CA THR A 1161 -11.10 49.00 5.65
C THR A 1161 -9.99 49.19 4.65
#